data_AF-A0A514BVE7-F1
#
_entry.id   AF-A0A514BVE7-F1
#
_cell.length_a   1.000
_cell.length_b   1.000
_cell.length_c   1.000
_cell.angle_alpha   90.00
_cell.angle_beta   90.00
_cell.angle_gamma   90.00
#
_symmetry.space_group_name_H-M   'P 1'
#
loop_
_entity.id
_entity.type
_entity.pdbx_description
1 polymer ?
#
loop_
_entity_poly.entity_id
_entity_poly.type
_entity_poly.pdbx_seq_one_letter_code
_entity_poly.pdbx_strand_id
1 'polypeptide(L)'
;MTKPKLLTALALLVLALVAGLYFSGWLALMFMKLDTATLGFGTYWNYLQLLDHPRMQPYTGRVKFAGAIGFGLPMLVWIASLVLLLRTGQDRDIHGKARFAGLVDLAQKGFLKSASNGIVVGKKNGKLLRLPGQQFVVLAAPTRSGKGVGVVIPNLLEYDESVVVLDIKQENFDLTSGWRASRGQEIYLFNPFADDRRTHRWNPLTYVSKDPAFRVSDLMSIAAMLYPDGDDKDKFWVSQARNAFMAFGLYLFEKADHEGTGTPTLGGVYRLSSDTGGEELKPYLQTLSQAPFLSANARTAFAGLLSQADVTFASIIGSFKEPLNAWINPVLDAATSADDFRLDDVRKRKMTIYIGIQPNKLAESRLIVNLFFSQLINVNTKELPQNNPELKHQCLLLMDEFTALGRVDIIAKAVAYMAGYNLRLLPIIQSMAQLDAVYGREMSRTIITNHALQIIYAPREQQDANDYSEMLGYTTVHRKQRTRSRGQGNSTSYSEAYEKRALMLPQELKAMGPDKEIFLYEGLAHPVMCEKIRYYKDRYFTKRLLPKVEVAPLNLPGTTSLPGKSASVIAASTLAMLAACASPHSAAQDEAAATVIEPRQDHAPAEFRCPPVTIPAERMKEIEAERAFYERMVDSMIEDGDLPVEPGYKWEGHSDRPIEFLLGPHRFWMPHNIMQSRPGSRPLDDVRISFQWPCMEPLPPGVDYADHPEHFLRSISPVIAYRDPERFSLRDRMQSFVEPIDPDNPKHRSDPMENLDLRIQGEPVYGLESFYADLEKVEAFLTETYSERPSRENLIRNSKEWYLRMGDTGYPMTVLKCDSREEPDGLLIDGNQVVNDPANRRRAMCDHFFAIPEWNLHTRITYPRVFMRDWKRIESRVRDLLHQGHMQ
;
A
#
# COMPACT_ATOMS: atom_id res chain seq x y z
N MET A 1 -28.67 -4.90 -45.67
CA MET A 1 -27.64 -4.87 -46.72
C MET A 1 -27.72 -3.53 -47.43
N THR A 2 -26.61 -2.80 -47.59
CA THR A 2 -26.61 -1.57 -48.39
C THR A 2 -26.82 -1.93 -49.87
N LYS A 3 -27.45 -1.04 -50.67
CA LYS A 3 -27.65 -1.24 -52.12
C LYS A 3 -26.38 -1.74 -52.86
N PRO A 4 -25.16 -1.20 -52.62
CA PRO A 4 -23.94 -1.72 -53.27
C PRO A 4 -23.57 -3.14 -52.83
N LYS A 5 -23.80 -3.52 -51.57
CA LYS A 5 -23.56 -4.90 -51.08
C LYS A 5 -24.53 -5.91 -51.68
N LEU A 6 -25.77 -5.49 -51.93
CA LEU A 6 -26.77 -6.31 -52.62
C LEU A 6 -26.37 -6.54 -54.08
N LEU A 7 -25.92 -5.49 -54.78
CA LEU A 7 -25.44 -5.61 -56.15
C LEU A 7 -24.19 -6.49 -56.26
N THR A 8 -23.23 -6.36 -55.34
CA THR A 8 -22.04 -7.24 -55.33
C THR A 8 -22.37 -8.69 -54.99
N ALA A 9 -23.27 -8.94 -54.02
CA ALA A 9 -23.72 -10.29 -53.71
C ALA A 9 -24.45 -10.96 -54.89
N LEU A 10 -25.29 -10.20 -55.60
CA LEU A 10 -25.98 -10.66 -56.81
C LEU A 10 -25.00 -10.91 -57.97
N ALA A 11 -24.04 -10.03 -58.18
CA ALA A 11 -23.01 -10.21 -59.21
C ALA A 11 -22.16 -11.47 -58.95
N LEU A 12 -21.74 -11.69 -57.70
CA LEU A 12 -21.02 -12.89 -57.31
C LEU A 12 -21.89 -14.16 -57.42
N LEU A 13 -23.21 -14.06 -57.20
CA LEU A 13 -24.12 -15.19 -57.38
C LEU A 13 -24.22 -15.59 -58.85
N VAL A 14 -24.38 -14.61 -59.74
CA VAL A 14 -24.38 -14.84 -61.19
C VAL A 14 -23.05 -15.47 -61.63
N LEU A 15 -21.93 -14.96 -61.13
CA LEU A 15 -20.60 -15.52 -61.42
C LEU A 15 -20.46 -16.96 -60.92
N ALA A 16 -20.97 -17.27 -59.72
CA ALA A 16 -20.97 -18.63 -59.17
C ALA A 16 -21.85 -19.59 -59.99
N LEU A 17 -23.01 -19.13 -60.49
CA LEU A 17 -23.88 -19.92 -61.37
C LEU A 17 -23.24 -20.20 -62.74
N VAL A 18 -22.59 -19.20 -63.34
CA VAL A 18 -21.88 -19.34 -64.61
C VAL A 18 -20.66 -20.26 -64.46
N ALA A 19 -19.87 -20.06 -63.41
CA ALA A 19 -18.76 -20.94 -63.06
C ALA A 19 -19.25 -22.37 -62.79
N GLY A 20 -20.40 -22.52 -62.12
CA GLY A 20 -21.03 -23.80 -61.84
C GLY A 20 -21.47 -24.53 -63.10
N LEU A 21 -22.07 -23.84 -64.08
CA LEU A 21 -22.43 -24.41 -65.39
C LEU A 21 -21.19 -24.91 -66.15
N TYR A 22 -20.14 -24.09 -66.20
CA TYR A 22 -18.91 -24.41 -66.91
C TYR A 22 -18.16 -25.57 -66.23
N PHE A 23 -18.01 -25.53 -64.91
CA PHE A 23 -17.31 -26.55 -64.14
C PHE A 23 -18.07 -27.89 -64.11
N SER A 24 -19.41 -27.85 -64.02
CA SER A 24 -20.26 -29.05 -64.16
C SER A 24 -20.12 -29.68 -65.55
N GLY A 25 -19.99 -28.86 -66.60
CA GLY A 25 -19.78 -29.34 -67.98
C GLY A 25 -18.43 -30.03 -68.15
N TRP A 26 -17.37 -29.45 -67.58
CA TRP A 26 -16.03 -30.04 -67.56
C TRP A 26 -16.00 -31.37 -66.79
N LEU A 27 -16.60 -31.41 -65.59
CA LEU A 27 -16.70 -32.63 -64.78
C LEU A 27 -17.55 -33.71 -65.46
N ALA A 28 -18.63 -33.33 -66.16
CA ALA A 28 -19.46 -34.27 -66.90
C ALA A 28 -18.68 -34.94 -68.04
N LEU A 29 -17.94 -34.16 -68.83
CA LEU A 29 -17.05 -34.70 -69.87
C LEU A 29 -15.95 -35.60 -69.27
N MET A 30 -15.33 -35.17 -68.16
CA MET A 30 -14.30 -35.92 -67.46
C MET A 30 -14.82 -37.27 -66.91
N PHE A 31 -15.96 -37.28 -66.22
CA PHE A 31 -16.55 -38.51 -65.65
C PHE A 31 -17.11 -39.47 -66.72
N MET A 32 -17.42 -38.96 -67.91
CA MET A 32 -17.79 -39.75 -69.08
C MET A 32 -16.57 -40.17 -69.93
N LYS A 33 -15.35 -39.71 -69.58
CA LYS A 33 -14.10 -39.93 -70.35
C LYS A 33 -14.17 -39.41 -71.80
N LEU A 34 -14.88 -38.31 -72.01
CA LEU A 34 -14.98 -37.61 -73.28
C LEU A 34 -13.92 -36.51 -73.37
N ASP A 35 -13.58 -36.11 -74.59
CA ASP A 35 -12.57 -35.08 -74.81
C ASP A 35 -13.04 -33.72 -74.24
N THR A 36 -12.28 -33.21 -73.27
CA THR A 36 -12.53 -31.92 -72.61
C THR A 36 -12.32 -30.73 -73.56
N ALA A 37 -11.70 -30.92 -74.72
CA ALA A 37 -11.59 -29.88 -75.76
C ALA A 37 -12.95 -29.46 -76.35
N THR A 38 -14.00 -30.26 -76.15
CA THR A 38 -15.38 -29.95 -76.60
C THR A 38 -16.19 -29.12 -75.60
N LEU A 39 -15.56 -28.63 -74.54
CA LEU A 39 -16.22 -27.85 -73.49
C LEU A 39 -16.66 -26.47 -73.99
N GLY A 40 -17.96 -26.20 -73.91
CA GLY A 40 -18.57 -24.89 -74.09
C GLY A 40 -19.50 -24.54 -72.92
N PHE A 41 -19.95 -23.29 -72.84
CA PHE A 41 -20.80 -22.80 -71.75
C PHE A 41 -22.17 -23.52 -71.66
N GLY A 42 -22.66 -24.07 -72.77
CA GLY A 42 -23.91 -24.84 -72.82
C GLY A 42 -23.73 -26.36 -72.63
N THR A 43 -22.50 -26.87 -72.49
CA THR A 43 -22.23 -28.33 -72.49
C THR A 43 -23.01 -29.05 -71.41
N TYR A 44 -23.00 -28.54 -70.18
CA TYR A 44 -23.75 -29.17 -69.08
C TYR A 44 -25.27 -29.11 -69.29
N TRP A 45 -25.78 -27.99 -69.81
CA TRP A 45 -27.20 -27.79 -70.09
C TRP A 45 -27.71 -28.76 -71.18
N ASN A 46 -26.92 -28.97 -72.22
CA ASN A 46 -27.26 -29.92 -73.29
C ASN A 46 -27.32 -31.36 -72.75
N TYR A 47 -26.39 -31.76 -71.86
CA TYR A 47 -26.44 -33.07 -71.22
C TYR A 47 -27.62 -33.23 -70.25
N LEU A 48 -28.07 -32.14 -69.59
CA LEU A 48 -29.28 -32.15 -68.77
C LEU A 48 -30.55 -32.40 -69.60
N GLN A 49 -30.66 -31.79 -70.79
CA GLN A 49 -31.80 -31.97 -71.70
C GLN A 49 -31.88 -33.39 -72.29
N LEU A 50 -30.76 -34.11 -72.32
CA LEU A 50 -30.65 -35.46 -72.88
C LEU A 50 -30.74 -36.58 -71.84
N LEU A 51 -31.00 -36.26 -70.56
CA LEU A 51 -31.02 -37.24 -69.47
C LEU A 51 -32.09 -38.33 -69.63
N ASP A 52 -33.22 -38.01 -70.26
CA ASP A 52 -34.34 -38.95 -70.47
C ASP A 52 -34.17 -39.79 -71.76
N HIS A 53 -33.14 -39.52 -72.55
CA HIS A 53 -32.87 -40.27 -73.77
C HIS A 53 -32.36 -41.68 -73.42
N PRO A 54 -32.89 -42.76 -74.03
CA PRO A 54 -32.54 -44.15 -73.68
C PRO A 54 -31.04 -44.47 -73.70
N ARG A 55 -30.28 -43.81 -74.59
CA ARG A 55 -28.82 -43.98 -74.71
C ARG A 55 -28.00 -43.31 -73.60
N MET A 56 -28.58 -42.38 -72.83
CA MET A 56 -27.90 -41.63 -71.75
C MET A 56 -28.11 -42.21 -70.35
N GLN A 57 -29.10 -43.10 -70.18
CA GLN A 57 -29.46 -43.74 -68.90
C GLN A 57 -28.27 -44.32 -68.10
N PRO A 58 -27.25 -44.96 -68.72
CA PRO A 58 -26.08 -45.46 -67.97
C PRO A 58 -25.17 -44.37 -67.38
N TYR A 59 -25.21 -43.17 -67.95
CA TYR A 59 -24.33 -42.04 -67.60
C TYR A 59 -25.04 -40.96 -66.77
N THR A 60 -26.38 -41.03 -66.67
CA THR A 60 -27.24 -40.13 -65.90
C THR A 60 -26.74 -39.89 -64.48
N GLY A 61 -26.30 -40.93 -63.76
CA GLY A 61 -25.75 -40.81 -62.42
C GLY A 61 -24.48 -39.95 -62.36
N ARG A 62 -23.60 -40.08 -63.35
CA ARG A 62 -22.33 -39.34 -63.43
C ARG A 62 -22.54 -37.87 -63.78
N VAL A 63 -23.48 -37.57 -64.68
CA VAL A 63 -23.83 -36.19 -65.04
C VAL A 63 -24.48 -35.46 -63.86
N LYS A 64 -25.42 -36.11 -63.14
CA LYS A 64 -26.01 -35.55 -61.93
C LYS A 64 -24.96 -35.32 -60.82
N PHE A 65 -24.01 -36.24 -60.67
CA PHE A 65 -22.91 -36.10 -59.72
C PHE A 65 -21.93 -34.98 -60.10
N ALA A 66 -21.61 -34.84 -61.39
CA ALA A 66 -20.84 -33.72 -61.92
C ALA A 66 -21.52 -32.37 -61.65
N GLY A 67 -22.85 -32.31 -61.79
CA GLY A 67 -23.65 -31.14 -61.41
C GLY A 67 -23.60 -30.80 -59.93
N ALA A 68 -23.74 -31.81 -59.07
CA ALA A 68 -23.71 -31.62 -57.62
C ALA A 68 -22.38 -31.03 -57.14
N ILE A 69 -21.25 -31.54 -57.66
CA ILE A 69 -19.91 -31.01 -57.35
C ILE A 69 -19.69 -29.67 -58.05
N GLY A 70 -20.07 -29.58 -59.32
CA GLY A 70 -19.82 -28.45 -60.20
C GLY A 70 -20.51 -27.18 -59.74
N PHE A 71 -21.75 -27.26 -59.23
CA PHE A 71 -22.44 -26.15 -58.58
C PHE A 71 -22.13 -26.03 -57.09
N GLY A 72 -21.87 -27.15 -56.40
CA GLY A 72 -21.64 -27.18 -54.96
C GLY A 72 -20.43 -26.36 -54.53
N LEU A 73 -19.29 -26.50 -55.21
CA LEU A 73 -18.05 -25.79 -54.86
C LEU A 73 -18.15 -24.27 -55.08
N PRO A 74 -18.58 -23.75 -56.26
CA PRO A 74 -18.78 -22.31 -56.47
C PRO A 74 -19.85 -21.72 -55.54
N MET A 75 -20.92 -22.46 -55.22
CA MET A 75 -21.95 -22.00 -54.29
C MET A 75 -21.42 -21.92 -52.85
N LEU A 76 -20.58 -22.85 -52.41
CA LEU A 76 -19.90 -22.77 -51.11
C LEU A 76 -18.97 -21.57 -51.02
N VAL A 77 -18.21 -21.28 -52.09
CA VAL A 77 -17.37 -20.06 -52.17
C VAL A 77 -18.23 -18.82 -52.10
N TRP A 78 -19.35 -18.77 -52.83
CA TRP A 78 -20.29 -17.66 -52.79
C TRP A 78 -20.90 -17.47 -51.38
N ILE A 79 -21.32 -18.54 -50.71
CA ILE A 79 -21.83 -18.50 -49.33
C ILE A 79 -20.74 -17.97 -48.37
N ALA A 80 -19.50 -18.42 -48.50
CA ALA A 80 -18.39 -17.94 -47.69
C ALA A 80 -18.12 -16.43 -47.93
N SER A 81 -18.11 -15.99 -49.19
CA SER A 81 -17.98 -14.58 -49.57
C SER A 81 -19.16 -13.74 -49.07
N LEU A 82 -20.39 -14.27 -49.11
CA LEU A 82 -21.58 -13.62 -48.60
C LEU A 82 -21.50 -13.43 -47.07
N VAL A 83 -21.08 -14.44 -46.32
CA VAL A 83 -20.86 -14.33 -44.88
C VAL A 83 -19.80 -13.26 -44.57
N LEU A 84 -18.74 -13.16 -45.38
CA LEU A 84 -17.69 -12.15 -45.22
C LEU A 84 -18.17 -10.72 -45.56
N LEU A 85 -18.95 -10.57 -46.63
CA LEU A 85 -19.62 -9.31 -47.02
C LEU A 85 -20.66 -8.83 -46.00
N LEU A 86 -21.36 -9.77 -45.36
CA LEU A 86 -22.33 -9.49 -44.30
C LEU A 86 -21.63 -9.14 -42.98
N ARG A 87 -20.46 -9.71 -42.70
CA ARG A 87 -19.66 -9.42 -41.50
C ARG A 87 -18.88 -8.11 -41.55
N THR A 88 -18.64 -7.54 -42.74
CA THR A 88 -17.97 -6.23 -42.90
C THR A 88 -18.94 -5.07 -42.61
N GLY A 89 -19.52 -5.02 -41.42
CA GLY A 89 -20.04 -3.76 -40.87
C GLY A 89 -18.84 -2.88 -40.55
N GLN A 90 -18.60 -1.83 -41.33
CA GLN A 90 -17.72 -0.76 -40.90
C GLN A 90 -18.46 0.00 -39.79
N ASP A 91 -18.32 -0.46 -38.55
CA ASP A 91 -18.50 0.44 -37.42
C ASP A 91 -17.47 1.54 -37.63
N ARG A 92 -17.96 2.75 -37.91
CA ARG A 92 -17.10 3.92 -37.97
C ARG A 92 -16.68 4.18 -36.52
N ASP A 93 -15.45 3.82 -36.18
CA ASP A 93 -14.88 3.96 -34.83
C ASP A 93 -14.58 5.45 -34.48
N ILE A 94 -15.58 6.34 -34.61
CA ILE A 94 -15.44 7.80 -34.49
C ILE A 94 -14.93 8.21 -33.11
N HIS A 95 -15.35 7.50 -32.06
CA HIS A 95 -15.03 7.78 -30.66
C HIS A 95 -14.05 6.78 -30.04
N GLY A 96 -13.39 5.97 -30.88
CA GLY A 96 -12.46 4.91 -30.47
C GLY A 96 -13.04 3.50 -30.62
N LYS A 97 -12.14 2.52 -30.48
CA LYS A 97 -12.39 1.08 -30.65
C LYS A 97 -11.91 0.27 -29.44
N ALA A 98 -12.02 0.83 -28.24
CA ALA A 98 -11.63 0.11 -27.02
C ALA A 98 -12.44 -1.20 -26.91
N ARG A 99 -11.73 -2.30 -26.65
CA ARG A 99 -12.28 -3.65 -26.44
C ARG A 99 -11.35 -4.40 -25.50
N PHE A 100 -11.84 -5.48 -24.88
CA PHE A 100 -10.95 -6.40 -24.17
C PHE A 100 -10.17 -7.29 -25.14
N ALA A 101 -8.92 -7.58 -24.79
CA ALA A 101 -8.07 -8.49 -25.53
C ALA A 101 -8.59 -9.94 -25.46
N GLY A 102 -8.63 -10.61 -26.61
CA GLY A 102 -8.99 -12.02 -26.75
C GLY A 102 -7.78 -12.95 -26.54
N LEU A 103 -8.02 -14.26 -26.64
CA LEU A 103 -6.95 -15.26 -26.53
C LEU A 103 -5.89 -15.15 -27.65
N VAL A 104 -6.28 -14.70 -28.85
CA VAL A 104 -5.35 -14.51 -29.98
C VAL A 104 -4.38 -13.38 -29.68
N ASP A 105 -4.88 -12.23 -29.18
CA ASP A 105 -4.06 -11.09 -28.78
C ASP A 105 -3.03 -11.51 -27.70
N LEU A 106 -3.48 -12.29 -26.71
CA LEU A 106 -2.64 -12.82 -25.63
C LEU A 106 -1.61 -13.84 -26.13
N ALA A 107 -1.99 -14.72 -27.05
CA ALA A 107 -1.08 -15.72 -27.63
C ALA A 107 0.04 -15.07 -28.45
N GLN A 108 -0.28 -14.04 -29.24
CA GLN A 108 0.69 -13.29 -30.05
C GLN A 108 1.76 -12.63 -29.17
N LYS A 109 1.37 -12.14 -27.99
CA LYS A 109 2.29 -11.52 -27.01
C LYS A 109 2.90 -12.52 -26.03
N GLY A 110 2.64 -13.81 -26.20
CA GLY A 110 3.28 -14.88 -25.43
C GLY A 110 2.72 -15.12 -24.02
N PHE A 111 1.58 -14.52 -23.64
CA PHE A 111 0.99 -14.69 -22.31
C PHE A 111 0.58 -16.12 -21.97
N LEU A 112 0.35 -16.95 -22.99
CA LEU A 112 -0.04 -18.34 -22.85
C LEU A 112 1.15 -19.31 -22.84
N LYS A 113 2.39 -18.81 -23.04
CA LYS A 113 3.59 -19.63 -23.04
C LYS A 113 4.04 -19.90 -21.60
N SER A 114 4.57 -21.10 -21.38
CA SER A 114 5.31 -21.39 -20.15
C SER A 114 6.70 -20.79 -20.26
N ALA A 115 7.15 -20.08 -19.24
CA ALA A 115 8.49 -19.52 -19.15
C ALA A 115 8.94 -19.58 -17.68
N SER A 116 10.20 -19.96 -17.44
CA SER A 116 10.75 -20.05 -16.07
C SER A 116 10.74 -18.71 -15.33
N ASN A 117 10.86 -17.61 -16.08
CA ASN A 117 10.76 -16.24 -15.57
C ASN A 117 9.38 -15.61 -15.83
N GLY A 118 8.32 -16.38 -16.03
CA GLY A 118 6.99 -15.83 -16.28
C GLY A 118 6.34 -15.33 -14.98
N ILE A 119 6.06 -14.03 -14.86
CA ILE A 119 5.25 -13.51 -13.75
C ILE A 119 3.79 -13.84 -14.04
N VAL A 120 3.12 -14.57 -13.15
CA VAL A 120 1.71 -14.92 -13.25
C VAL A 120 0.86 -13.68 -12.96
N VAL A 121 -0.01 -13.32 -13.89
CA VAL A 121 -0.83 -12.08 -13.81
C VAL A 121 -2.34 -12.33 -13.81
N GLY A 122 -2.77 -13.59 -13.96
CA GLY A 122 -4.18 -13.98 -13.94
C GLY A 122 -4.47 -15.28 -14.68
N LYS A 123 -5.76 -15.60 -14.88
CA LYS A 123 -6.22 -16.81 -15.59
C LYS A 123 -7.30 -16.48 -16.61
N LYS A 124 -7.26 -17.09 -17.80
CA LYS A 124 -8.31 -16.94 -18.81
C LYS A 124 -8.65 -18.26 -19.46
N ASN A 125 -9.94 -18.64 -19.42
CA ASN A 125 -10.45 -19.91 -19.96
C ASN A 125 -9.64 -21.12 -19.46
N GLY A 126 -9.38 -21.19 -18.16
CA GLY A 126 -8.61 -22.29 -17.57
C GLY A 126 -7.08 -22.18 -17.69
N LYS A 127 -6.55 -21.26 -18.52
CA LYS A 127 -5.11 -21.11 -18.77
C LYS A 127 -4.51 -19.97 -17.96
N LEU A 128 -3.37 -20.22 -17.31
CA LEU A 128 -2.60 -19.19 -16.61
C LEU A 128 -1.97 -18.21 -17.61
N LEU A 129 -2.06 -16.92 -17.30
CA LEU A 129 -1.45 -15.83 -18.05
C LEU A 129 -0.14 -15.44 -17.38
N ARG A 130 0.96 -15.45 -18.13
CA ARG A 130 2.31 -15.15 -17.64
C ARG A 130 2.96 -14.05 -18.45
N LEU A 131 3.59 -13.08 -17.79
CA LEU A 131 4.44 -12.08 -18.43
C LEU A 131 5.91 -12.54 -18.40
N PRO A 132 6.44 -13.11 -19.50
CA PRO A 132 7.87 -13.44 -19.60
C PRO A 132 8.73 -12.17 -19.79
N GLY A 133 10.04 -12.32 -19.63
CA GLY A 133 11.01 -11.26 -19.96
C GLY A 133 11.55 -10.52 -18.75
N GLN A 134 11.90 -9.23 -18.91
CA GLN A 134 12.51 -8.38 -17.88
C GLN A 134 11.58 -7.28 -17.37
N GLN A 135 10.39 -7.14 -17.96
CA GLN A 135 9.44 -6.09 -17.63
C GLN A 135 8.86 -6.25 -16.22
N PHE A 136 8.55 -5.13 -15.59
CA PHE A 136 7.99 -5.08 -14.23
C PHE A 136 6.47 -5.13 -14.24
N VAL A 137 5.92 -5.56 -13.11
CA VAL A 137 4.47 -5.72 -12.91
C VAL A 137 4.11 -5.01 -11.62
N VAL A 138 3.10 -4.15 -11.62
CA VAL A 138 2.56 -3.54 -10.38
C VAL A 138 1.15 -4.04 -10.13
N LEU A 139 0.83 -4.36 -8.88
CA LEU A 139 -0.52 -4.72 -8.46
C LEU A 139 -1.09 -3.61 -7.56
N ALA A 140 -2.16 -2.96 -8.03
CA ALA A 140 -2.97 -2.05 -7.23
C ALA A 140 -4.24 -2.78 -6.75
N ALA A 141 -4.31 -3.08 -5.46
CA ALA A 141 -5.36 -3.93 -4.90
C ALA A 141 -5.75 -3.53 -3.46
N PRO A 142 -7.02 -3.13 -3.21
CA PRO A 142 -7.49 -2.73 -1.88
C PRO A 142 -7.31 -3.83 -0.81
N THR A 143 -7.40 -3.47 0.47
CA THR A 143 -7.34 -4.45 1.58
C THR A 143 -8.43 -5.52 1.47
N ARG A 144 -8.11 -6.75 1.88
CA ARG A 144 -9.02 -7.93 1.80
C ARG A 144 -9.51 -8.28 0.38
N SER A 145 -8.81 -7.86 -0.68
CA SER A 145 -9.18 -8.13 -2.07
C SER A 145 -8.59 -9.42 -2.67
N GLY A 146 -7.75 -10.12 -1.89
CA GLY A 146 -7.13 -11.39 -2.27
C GLY A 146 -5.75 -11.28 -2.94
N LYS A 147 -5.03 -10.16 -2.80
CA LYS A 147 -3.70 -9.94 -3.40
C LYS A 147 -2.67 -11.05 -3.11
N GLY A 148 -2.58 -11.49 -1.85
CA GLY A 148 -1.71 -12.61 -1.45
C GLY A 148 -2.12 -13.93 -2.11
N VAL A 149 -3.43 -14.17 -2.16
CA VAL A 149 -4.04 -15.39 -2.69
C VAL A 149 -3.93 -15.50 -4.22
N GLY A 150 -4.06 -14.36 -4.92
CA GLY A 150 -4.18 -14.32 -6.38
C GLY A 150 -2.90 -14.00 -7.12
N VAL A 151 -1.96 -13.28 -6.50
CA VAL A 151 -0.73 -12.85 -7.16
C VAL A 151 0.52 -13.31 -6.40
N VAL A 152 0.62 -13.07 -5.09
CA VAL A 152 1.85 -13.37 -4.32
C VAL A 152 2.18 -14.86 -4.33
N ILE A 153 1.33 -15.68 -3.70
CA ILE A 153 1.56 -17.12 -3.56
C ILE A 153 1.64 -17.81 -4.93
N PRO A 154 0.75 -17.54 -5.91
CA PRO A 154 0.89 -18.10 -7.25
C PRO A 154 2.22 -17.80 -7.93
N ASN A 155 2.76 -16.58 -7.79
CA ASN A 155 4.07 -16.25 -8.35
C ASN A 155 5.21 -16.98 -7.62
N LEU A 156 5.16 -17.07 -6.29
CA LEU A 156 6.17 -17.82 -5.53
C LEU A 156 6.18 -19.32 -5.84
N LEU A 157 5.03 -19.89 -6.23
CA LEU A 157 4.94 -21.29 -6.63
C LEU A 157 5.28 -21.55 -8.11
N GLU A 158 5.29 -20.53 -8.96
CA GLU A 158 5.47 -20.67 -10.42
C GLU A 158 6.77 -20.07 -10.94
N TYR A 159 7.31 -19.02 -10.31
CA TYR A 159 8.52 -18.34 -10.76
C TYR A 159 9.76 -19.17 -10.41
N ASP A 160 10.43 -19.72 -11.42
CA ASP A 160 11.51 -20.71 -11.27
C ASP A 160 12.90 -20.10 -11.07
N GLU A 161 13.06 -18.78 -11.25
CA GLU A 161 14.31 -18.06 -10.99
C GLU A 161 14.37 -17.55 -9.54
N SER A 162 15.39 -16.77 -9.21
CA SER A 162 15.61 -16.26 -7.86
C SER A 162 14.55 -15.23 -7.47
N VAL A 163 14.22 -15.18 -6.18
CA VAL A 163 13.21 -14.24 -5.65
C VAL A 163 13.67 -13.67 -4.31
N VAL A 164 13.56 -12.36 -4.13
CA VAL A 164 13.64 -11.70 -2.83
C VAL A 164 12.24 -11.24 -2.47
N VAL A 165 11.73 -11.70 -1.33
CA VAL A 165 10.35 -11.48 -0.90
C VAL A 165 10.33 -10.60 0.33
N LEU A 166 9.65 -9.48 0.27
CA LEU A 166 9.21 -8.80 1.49
C LEU A 166 7.98 -9.52 2.04
N ASP A 167 8.07 -10.08 3.24
CA ASP A 167 7.04 -10.93 3.84
C ASP A 167 6.65 -10.46 5.25
N ILE A 168 5.72 -9.50 5.31
CA ILE A 168 5.30 -8.87 6.57
C ILE A 168 4.55 -9.86 7.49
N LYS A 169 3.92 -10.89 6.91
CA LYS A 169 3.11 -11.85 7.68
C LYS A 169 3.78 -13.21 7.87
N GLN A 170 4.93 -13.43 7.24
CA GLN A 170 5.62 -14.71 7.16
C GLN A 170 4.81 -15.85 6.49
N GLU A 171 3.61 -15.54 5.96
CA GLU A 171 2.74 -16.49 5.26
C GLU A 171 3.37 -16.96 3.95
N ASN A 172 4.17 -16.11 3.30
CA ASN A 172 4.81 -16.44 2.03
C ASN A 172 5.89 -17.51 2.24
N PHE A 173 6.73 -17.33 3.26
CA PHE A 173 7.72 -18.34 3.66
C PHE A 173 7.04 -19.67 4.02
N ASP A 174 6.03 -19.63 4.89
CA ASP A 174 5.36 -20.83 5.41
C ASP A 174 4.67 -21.66 4.31
N LEU A 175 4.08 -21.01 3.31
CA LEU A 175 3.32 -21.70 2.26
C LEU A 175 4.17 -22.14 1.05
N THR A 176 5.30 -21.48 0.79
CA THR A 176 5.99 -21.61 -0.52
C THR A 176 7.45 -22.06 -0.42
N SER A 177 8.09 -21.95 0.74
CA SER A 177 9.50 -22.36 0.93
C SER A 177 9.76 -23.82 0.54
N GLY A 178 8.91 -24.74 1.00
CA GLY A 178 9.06 -26.18 0.73
C GLY A 178 9.00 -26.52 -0.76
N TRP A 179 8.09 -25.90 -1.50
CA TRP A 179 7.98 -26.08 -2.95
C TRP A 179 9.22 -25.59 -3.67
N ARG A 180 9.67 -24.38 -3.33
CA ARG A 180 10.82 -23.75 -3.98
C ARG A 180 12.11 -24.52 -3.68
N ALA A 181 12.26 -25.06 -2.47
CA ALA A 181 13.34 -26.00 -2.13
C ALA A 181 13.28 -27.27 -2.99
N SER A 182 12.10 -27.86 -3.18
CA SER A 182 11.92 -29.05 -4.05
C SER A 182 12.28 -28.79 -5.52
N ARG A 183 12.37 -27.51 -5.92
CA ARG A 183 12.77 -27.05 -7.25
C ARG A 183 14.26 -26.75 -7.36
N GLY A 184 15.04 -27.09 -6.34
CA GLY A 184 16.49 -26.93 -6.32
C GLY A 184 16.94 -25.51 -6.03
N GLN A 185 16.05 -24.67 -5.47
CA GLN A 185 16.44 -23.36 -5.00
C GLN A 185 16.94 -23.44 -3.56
N GLU A 186 17.99 -22.67 -3.26
CA GLU A 186 18.39 -22.43 -1.88
C GLU A 186 17.40 -21.47 -1.21
N ILE A 187 16.98 -21.78 0.01
CA ILE A 187 15.93 -21.03 0.71
C ILE A 187 16.49 -20.40 1.98
N TYR A 188 16.33 -19.09 2.09
CA TYR A 188 16.80 -18.29 3.22
C TYR A 188 15.67 -17.46 3.79
N LEU A 189 15.62 -17.37 5.12
CA LEU A 189 14.71 -16.51 5.87
C LEU A 189 15.56 -15.54 6.69
N PHE A 190 15.49 -14.26 6.37
CA PHE A 190 16.08 -13.18 7.15
C PHE A 190 14.97 -12.49 7.95
N ASN A 191 14.87 -12.82 9.23
CA ASN A 191 13.95 -12.24 10.20
C ASN A 191 14.74 -11.73 11.41
N PRO A 192 15.35 -10.54 11.32
CA PRO A 192 16.30 -10.05 12.31
C PRO A 192 15.66 -9.62 13.65
N PHE A 193 14.33 -9.73 13.77
CA PHE A 193 13.58 -9.42 14.99
C PHE A 193 12.66 -10.59 15.42
N ALA A 194 12.98 -11.81 15.00
CA ALA A 194 12.19 -12.99 15.32
C ALA A 194 12.24 -13.34 16.81
N ASP A 195 11.09 -13.44 17.47
CA ASP A 195 11.00 -13.81 18.90
C ASP A 195 11.50 -15.25 19.14
N ASP A 196 11.26 -16.14 18.17
CA ASP A 196 11.74 -17.53 18.19
C ASP A 196 13.21 -17.68 17.75
N ARG A 197 13.86 -16.55 17.41
CA ARG A 197 15.25 -16.43 16.96
C ARG A 197 15.55 -17.21 15.68
N ARG A 198 14.54 -17.63 14.92
CA ARG A 198 14.74 -18.39 13.68
C ARG A 198 14.98 -17.45 12.53
N THR A 199 16.25 -17.23 12.23
CA THR A 199 16.70 -16.41 11.10
C THR A 199 18.06 -16.88 10.62
N HIS A 200 18.27 -16.76 9.32
CA HIS A 200 19.57 -16.77 8.70
C HIS A 200 20.27 -15.44 8.94
N ARG A 201 21.59 -15.45 8.80
CA ARG A 201 22.44 -14.29 9.04
C ARG A 201 22.86 -13.64 7.74
N TRP A 202 22.96 -12.33 7.78
CA TRP A 202 23.46 -11.51 6.68
C TRP A 202 24.27 -10.33 7.24
N ASN A 203 25.55 -10.25 6.88
CA ASN A 203 26.42 -9.17 7.33
C ASN A 203 26.52 -8.07 6.24
N PRO A 204 26.02 -6.86 6.50
CA PRO A 204 26.08 -5.76 5.53
C PRO A 204 27.51 -5.35 5.15
N LEU A 205 28.50 -5.58 6.03
CA LEU A 205 29.88 -5.18 5.81
C LEU A 205 30.67 -6.17 4.93
N THR A 206 30.12 -7.32 4.61
CA THR A 206 30.80 -8.35 3.80
C THR A 206 31.07 -7.92 2.36
N TYR A 207 30.38 -6.91 1.85
CA TYR A 207 30.58 -6.39 0.49
C TYR A 207 31.66 -5.31 0.40
N VAL A 208 32.23 -4.89 1.53
CA VAL A 208 33.33 -3.94 1.57
C VAL A 208 34.58 -4.61 1.02
N SER A 209 35.25 -3.93 0.08
CA SER A 209 36.43 -4.48 -0.57
C SER A 209 37.58 -4.75 0.40
N LYS A 210 38.23 -5.91 0.18
CA LYS A 210 39.51 -6.24 0.83
C LYS A 210 40.64 -5.34 0.34
N ASP A 211 40.52 -4.76 -0.85
CA ASP A 211 41.50 -3.80 -1.36
C ASP A 211 41.31 -2.44 -0.65
N PRO A 212 42.32 -1.94 0.08
CA PRO A 212 42.26 -0.65 0.76
C PRO A 212 41.92 0.53 -0.16
N ALA A 213 42.23 0.45 -1.47
CA ALA A 213 41.93 1.50 -2.44
C ALA A 213 40.41 1.71 -2.65
N PHE A 214 39.62 0.64 -2.58
CA PHE A 214 38.16 0.69 -2.78
C PHE A 214 37.37 0.65 -1.47
N ARG A 215 38.02 0.26 -0.37
CA ARG A 215 37.40 0.15 0.96
C ARG A 215 36.76 1.45 1.44
N VAL A 216 37.42 2.59 1.20
CA VAL A 216 36.91 3.92 1.56
C VAL A 216 35.58 4.20 0.86
N SER A 217 35.51 4.00 -0.46
CA SER A 217 34.27 4.24 -1.21
C SER A 217 33.14 3.31 -0.80
N ASP A 218 33.44 2.05 -0.48
CA ASP A 218 32.42 1.09 -0.04
C ASP A 218 31.85 1.47 1.34
N LEU A 219 32.72 1.81 2.30
CA LEU A 219 32.30 2.27 3.62
C LEU A 219 31.51 3.58 3.56
N MET A 220 31.93 4.53 2.73
CA MET A 220 31.17 5.77 2.49
C MET A 220 29.79 5.49 1.91
N SER A 221 29.67 4.51 1.01
CA SER A 221 28.39 4.13 0.41
C SER A 221 27.44 3.55 1.46
N ILE A 222 27.94 2.69 2.35
CA ILE A 222 27.15 2.15 3.48
C ILE A 222 26.80 3.27 4.47
N ALA A 223 27.74 4.17 4.76
CA ALA A 223 27.50 5.31 5.64
C ALA A 223 26.40 6.24 5.07
N ALA A 224 26.39 6.49 3.76
CA ALA A 224 25.34 7.29 3.13
C ALA A 224 23.95 6.63 3.22
N MET A 225 23.87 5.30 3.31
CA MET A 225 22.61 4.57 3.53
C MET A 225 22.13 4.64 4.98
N LEU A 226 23.06 4.57 5.94
CA LEU A 226 22.77 4.62 7.38
C LEU A 226 22.47 6.03 7.86
N TYR A 227 23.16 7.02 7.30
CA TYR A 227 23.05 8.45 7.61
C TYR A 227 22.66 9.19 6.33
N PRO A 228 21.39 9.13 5.88
CA PRO A 228 20.95 9.83 4.67
C PRO A 228 21.07 11.35 4.82
N ASP A 229 21.19 12.08 3.70
CA ASP A 229 21.19 13.54 3.74
C ASP A 229 19.83 14.05 4.24
N GLY A 230 19.86 14.89 5.28
CA GLY A 230 18.68 15.56 5.84
C GLY A 230 18.56 17.00 5.35
N ASP A 231 17.88 17.83 6.15
CA ASP A 231 17.77 19.27 5.89
C ASP A 231 19.15 19.95 5.95
N ASP A 232 19.26 21.15 5.37
CA ASP A 232 20.52 21.90 5.33
C ASP A 232 21.17 22.10 6.71
N LYS A 233 20.35 22.16 7.76
CA LYS A 233 20.77 22.29 9.16
C LYS A 233 21.48 21.04 9.71
N ASP A 234 21.16 19.85 9.19
CA ASP A 234 21.69 18.58 9.69
C ASP A 234 22.94 18.12 8.93
N LYS A 235 23.27 18.78 7.81
CA LYS A 235 24.40 18.40 6.94
C LYS A 235 25.72 18.24 7.70
N PHE A 236 26.00 19.12 8.66
CA PHE A 236 27.21 19.02 9.48
C PHE A 236 27.20 17.72 10.30
N TRP A 237 26.12 17.46 11.04
CA TRP A 237 26.00 16.28 11.90
C TRP A 237 26.02 14.97 11.11
N VAL A 238 25.31 14.92 9.98
CA VAL A 238 25.32 13.78 9.06
C VAL A 238 26.72 13.55 8.50
N SER A 239 27.41 14.60 8.06
CA SER A 239 28.78 14.48 7.54
C SER A 239 29.75 13.97 8.62
N GLN A 240 29.64 14.45 9.85
CA GLN A 240 30.49 14.02 10.95
C GLN A 240 30.18 12.58 11.40
N ALA A 241 28.91 12.18 11.43
CA ALA A 241 28.52 10.80 11.70
C ALA A 241 29.05 9.82 10.64
N ARG A 242 29.00 10.20 9.35
CA ARG A 242 29.64 9.44 8.26
C ARG A 242 31.16 9.35 8.42
N ASN A 243 31.82 10.43 8.84
CA ASN A 243 33.26 10.39 9.14
C ASN A 243 33.58 9.48 10.33
N ALA A 244 32.76 9.48 11.39
CA ALA A 244 32.90 8.56 12.51
C ALA A 244 32.73 7.10 12.09
N PHE A 245 31.72 6.79 11.27
CA PHE A 245 31.52 5.46 10.69
C PHE A 245 32.72 5.02 9.84
N MET A 246 33.26 5.94 9.05
CA MET A 246 34.49 5.72 8.28
C MET A 246 35.69 5.39 9.18
N ALA A 247 35.92 6.16 10.25
CA ALA A 247 37.02 5.94 11.19
C ALA A 247 36.91 4.57 11.86
N PHE A 248 35.73 4.24 12.39
CA PHE A 248 35.48 2.96 13.08
C PHE A 248 35.49 1.76 12.13
N GLY A 249 34.90 1.91 10.95
CA GLY A 249 34.91 0.89 9.91
C GLY A 249 36.34 0.57 9.47
N LEU A 250 37.12 1.58 9.08
CA LEU A 250 38.51 1.39 8.66
C LEU A 250 39.35 0.75 9.77
N TYR A 251 39.22 1.22 11.02
CA TYR A 251 39.90 0.61 12.16
C TYR A 251 39.62 -0.88 12.28
N LEU A 252 38.33 -1.27 12.25
CA LEU A 252 37.95 -2.68 12.42
C LEU A 252 38.43 -3.55 11.25
N PHE A 253 38.35 -3.05 10.02
CA PHE A 253 38.83 -3.79 8.85
C PHE A 253 40.35 -3.95 8.86
N GLU A 254 41.10 -2.90 9.16
CA GLU A 254 42.56 -2.94 9.21
C GLU A 254 43.07 -3.75 10.40
N LYS A 255 42.39 -3.68 11.55
CA LYS A 255 42.62 -4.58 12.68
C LYS A 255 42.37 -6.03 12.29
N ALA A 256 41.28 -6.30 11.58
CA ALA A 256 40.96 -7.65 11.13
C ALA A 256 42.00 -8.21 10.15
N ASP A 257 42.48 -7.38 9.22
CA ASP A 257 43.56 -7.74 8.29
C ASP A 257 44.87 -8.04 9.05
N HIS A 258 45.20 -7.25 10.07
CA HIS A 258 46.40 -7.42 10.89
C HIS A 258 46.35 -8.65 11.80
N GLU A 259 45.22 -8.89 12.46
CA GLU A 259 45.03 -10.01 13.40
C GLU A 259 44.61 -11.31 12.71
N GLY A 260 44.27 -11.25 11.40
CA GLY A 260 43.71 -12.37 10.66
C GLY A 260 42.32 -12.78 11.15
N THR A 261 41.54 -11.82 11.68
CA THR A 261 40.16 -12.07 12.15
C THR A 261 39.16 -11.93 10.99
N GLY A 262 37.94 -12.44 11.19
CA GLY A 262 36.90 -12.41 10.16
C GLY A 262 36.42 -11.00 9.80
N THR A 263 35.50 -10.91 8.83
CA THR A 263 34.91 -9.63 8.43
C THR A 263 34.25 -8.92 9.62
N PRO A 264 34.50 -7.61 9.82
CA PRO A 264 33.80 -6.81 10.82
C PRO A 264 32.28 -6.83 10.66
N THR A 265 31.56 -6.47 11.73
CA THR A 265 30.09 -6.43 11.76
C THR A 265 29.61 -5.05 12.19
N LEU A 266 28.36 -4.70 11.85
CA LEU A 266 27.76 -3.43 12.31
C LEU A 266 27.65 -3.35 13.83
N GLY A 267 27.40 -4.46 14.51
CA GLY A 267 27.46 -4.50 15.98
C GLY A 267 28.87 -4.29 16.53
N GLY A 268 29.92 -4.74 15.81
CA GLY A 268 31.30 -4.41 16.14
C GLY A 268 31.58 -2.91 16.02
N VAL A 269 31.08 -2.27 14.96
CA VAL A 269 31.13 -0.81 14.75
C VAL A 269 30.40 -0.07 15.88
N TYR A 270 29.22 -0.53 16.27
CA TYR A 270 28.46 0.04 17.40
C TYR A 270 29.19 -0.11 18.73
N ARG A 271 29.70 -1.31 19.06
CA ARG A 271 30.46 -1.57 20.29
C ARG A 271 31.70 -0.69 20.39
N LEU A 272 32.45 -0.49 19.31
CA LEU A 272 33.64 0.38 19.32
C LEU A 272 33.33 1.82 19.76
N SER A 273 32.09 2.29 19.54
CA SER A 273 31.65 3.63 19.93
C SER A 273 31.13 3.73 21.37
N SER A 274 30.93 2.61 22.07
CA SER A 274 30.21 2.57 23.36
C SER A 274 30.92 1.77 24.45
N ASP A 275 31.59 0.68 24.09
CA ASP A 275 32.24 -0.24 25.00
C ASP A 275 33.73 0.11 25.10
N THR A 276 34.06 0.92 26.10
CA THR A 276 35.41 1.40 26.38
C THR A 276 36.11 0.59 27.46
N GLY A 277 35.48 -0.48 27.99
CA GLY A 277 36.00 -1.21 29.14
C GLY A 277 36.10 -0.37 30.43
N GLY A 278 35.38 0.75 30.51
CA GLY A 278 35.35 1.66 31.67
C GLY A 278 36.18 2.94 31.51
N GLU A 279 36.89 3.13 30.40
CA GLU A 279 37.61 4.37 30.09
C GLU A 279 36.71 5.46 29.47
N GLU A 280 37.15 6.72 29.50
CA GLU A 280 36.50 7.77 28.70
C GLU A 280 36.69 7.49 27.20
N LEU A 281 35.63 7.69 26.41
CA LEU A 281 35.61 7.30 24.99
C LEU A 281 36.67 8.02 24.15
N LYS A 282 36.87 9.32 24.35
CA LYS A 282 37.78 10.12 23.51
C LYS A 282 39.25 9.73 23.72
N PRO A 283 39.78 9.61 24.96
CA PRO A 283 41.11 9.05 25.21
C PRO A 283 41.29 7.62 24.68
N TYR A 284 40.27 6.78 24.84
CA TYR A 284 40.28 5.41 24.29
C TYR A 284 40.47 5.43 22.77
N LEU A 285 39.67 6.21 22.05
CA LEU A 285 39.80 6.35 20.59
C LEU A 285 41.12 7.02 20.15
N GLN A 286 41.67 7.93 20.95
CA GLN A 286 43.02 8.48 20.71
C GLN A 286 44.07 7.38 20.72
N THR A 287 44.01 6.46 21.68
CA THR A 287 44.91 5.30 21.74
C THR A 287 44.75 4.41 20.51
N LEU A 288 43.50 4.14 20.09
CA LEU A 288 43.24 3.36 18.89
C LEU A 288 43.82 4.01 17.63
N SER A 289 43.71 5.34 17.49
CA SER A 289 44.19 6.10 16.33
C SER A 289 45.72 6.03 16.12
N GLN A 290 46.47 5.64 17.16
CA GLN A 290 47.93 5.50 17.12
C GLN A 290 48.40 4.11 16.72
N ALA A 291 47.49 3.14 16.56
CA ALA A 291 47.87 1.76 16.22
C ALA A 291 48.74 1.71 14.94
N PRO A 292 49.86 0.97 14.93
CA PRO A 292 50.86 1.03 13.87
C PRO A 292 50.35 0.49 12.52
N PHE A 293 49.40 -0.43 12.57
CA PHE A 293 48.79 -1.02 11.37
C PHE A 293 47.82 -0.08 10.64
N LEU A 294 47.49 1.09 11.22
CA LEU A 294 46.51 1.98 10.62
C LEU A 294 47.05 2.75 9.40
N SER A 295 46.24 2.76 8.34
CA SER A 295 46.48 3.52 7.12
C SER A 295 46.38 5.04 7.33
N ALA A 296 46.92 5.81 6.39
CA ALA A 296 46.80 7.26 6.40
C ALA A 296 45.33 7.72 6.35
N ASN A 297 44.47 6.98 5.64
CA ASN A 297 43.04 7.29 5.54
C ASN A 297 42.34 7.08 6.89
N ALA A 298 42.62 5.97 7.59
CA ALA A 298 42.08 5.71 8.91
C ALA A 298 42.52 6.78 9.92
N ARG A 299 43.82 7.12 9.94
CA ARG A 299 44.36 8.18 10.80
C ARG A 299 43.73 9.54 10.51
N THR A 300 43.50 9.86 9.24
CA THR A 300 42.84 11.11 8.84
C THR A 300 41.38 11.16 9.31
N ALA A 301 40.64 10.06 9.16
CA ALA A 301 39.26 9.97 9.63
C ALA A 301 39.17 10.12 11.17
N PHE A 302 40.08 9.47 11.91
CA PHE A 302 40.23 9.67 13.35
C PHE A 302 40.61 11.10 13.71
N ALA A 303 41.57 11.72 13.02
CA ALA A 303 41.97 13.09 13.29
C ALA A 303 40.79 14.07 13.09
N GLY A 304 39.96 13.87 12.06
CA GLY A 304 38.74 14.65 11.85
C GLY A 304 37.74 14.56 13.01
N LEU A 305 37.60 13.37 13.62
CA LEU A 305 36.73 13.13 14.76
C LEU A 305 37.33 13.63 16.08
N LEU A 306 38.60 13.34 16.34
CA LEU A 306 39.28 13.60 17.61
C LEU A 306 39.72 15.05 17.80
N SER A 307 39.83 15.82 16.71
CA SER A 307 40.13 17.26 16.75
C SER A 307 38.96 18.12 17.24
N GLN A 308 37.74 17.56 17.32
CA GLN A 308 36.56 18.28 17.79
C GLN A 308 36.61 18.53 19.29
N ALA A 309 36.05 19.66 19.76
CA ALA A 309 35.86 19.93 21.18
C ALA A 309 34.98 18.86 21.85
N ASP A 310 35.13 18.63 23.15
CA ASP A 310 34.51 17.49 23.85
C ASP A 310 32.97 17.45 23.73
N VAL A 311 32.32 18.61 23.85
CA VAL A 311 30.86 18.73 23.67
C VAL A 311 30.44 18.35 22.25
N THR A 312 31.13 18.89 21.24
CA THR A 312 30.87 18.59 19.83
C THR A 312 31.14 17.11 19.52
N PHE A 313 32.22 16.56 20.06
CA PHE A 313 32.55 15.14 19.94
C PHE A 313 31.42 14.26 20.51
N ALA A 314 30.90 14.58 21.69
CA ALA A 314 29.78 13.86 22.29
C ALA A 314 28.52 13.92 21.41
N SER A 315 28.20 15.09 20.84
CA SER A 315 27.09 15.25 19.90
C SER A 315 27.28 14.43 18.62
N ILE A 316 28.49 14.42 18.04
CA ILE A 316 28.80 13.60 16.85
C ILE A 316 28.62 12.12 17.14
N ILE A 317 29.10 11.63 18.29
CA ILE A 317 28.92 10.24 18.72
C ILE A 317 27.43 9.93 18.94
N GLY A 318 26.65 10.88 19.47
CA GLY A 318 25.20 10.78 19.58
C GLY A 318 24.53 10.56 18.21
N SER A 319 24.81 11.43 17.24
CA SER A 319 24.29 11.33 15.86
C SER A 319 24.76 10.06 15.15
N PHE A 320 25.99 9.62 15.41
CA PHE A 320 26.51 8.35 14.89
C PHE A 320 25.77 7.14 15.48
N LYS A 321 25.50 7.12 16.79
CA LYS A 321 24.84 5.97 17.43
C LYS A 321 23.37 5.83 17.07
N GLU A 322 22.69 6.94 16.80
CA GLU A 322 21.23 6.97 16.62
C GLU A 322 20.68 5.85 15.69
N PRO A 323 21.13 5.71 14.42
CA PRO A 323 20.65 4.64 13.56
C PRO A 323 21.15 3.26 13.99
N LEU A 324 22.31 3.16 14.64
CA LEU A 324 22.89 1.90 15.08
C LEU A 324 22.33 1.40 16.43
N ASN A 325 21.49 2.17 17.13
CA ASN A 325 20.85 1.76 18.39
C ASN A 325 20.04 0.47 18.27
N ALA A 326 19.57 0.12 17.07
CA ALA A 326 18.91 -1.15 16.84
C ALA A 326 19.81 -2.36 17.20
N TRP A 327 21.13 -2.24 17.04
CA TRP A 327 22.12 -3.29 17.35
C TRP A 327 22.35 -3.52 18.86
N ILE A 328 21.70 -2.74 19.73
CA ILE A 328 21.59 -3.10 21.15
C ILE A 328 20.81 -4.41 21.31
N ASN A 329 19.89 -4.71 20.38
CA ASN A 329 19.16 -5.97 20.38
C ASN A 329 20.10 -7.14 20.01
N PRO A 330 20.31 -8.12 20.91
CA PRO A 330 21.21 -9.24 20.67
C PRO A 330 20.76 -10.14 19.52
N VAL A 331 19.46 -10.20 19.22
CA VAL A 331 18.93 -10.96 18.08
C VAL A 331 19.33 -10.29 16.77
N LEU A 332 19.20 -8.96 16.65
CA LEU A 332 19.62 -8.23 15.44
C LEU A 332 21.14 -8.28 15.27
N ASP A 333 21.91 -8.11 16.35
CA ASP A 333 23.37 -8.22 16.30
C ASP A 333 23.81 -9.60 15.80
N ALA A 334 23.25 -10.68 16.37
CA ALA A 334 23.54 -12.04 15.92
C ALA A 334 23.04 -12.32 14.49
N ALA A 335 21.88 -11.79 14.09
CA ALA A 335 21.36 -11.90 12.73
C ALA A 335 22.24 -11.18 11.69
N THR A 336 23.07 -10.23 12.12
CA THR A 336 23.97 -9.46 11.23
C THR A 336 25.44 -9.74 11.48
N SER A 337 25.75 -10.82 12.21
CA SER A 337 27.12 -11.15 12.63
C SER A 337 27.92 -11.97 11.63
N ALA A 338 27.27 -12.54 10.60
CA ALA A 338 27.86 -13.44 9.62
C ALA A 338 26.97 -13.54 8.37
N ASP A 339 27.39 -14.31 7.36
CA ASP A 339 26.60 -14.58 6.16
C ASP A 339 26.26 -16.06 6.05
N ASP A 340 24.97 -16.38 6.04
CA ASP A 340 24.48 -17.68 5.58
C ASP A 340 24.07 -17.63 4.09
N PHE A 341 23.85 -16.43 3.55
CA PHE A 341 23.61 -16.17 2.13
C PHE A 341 24.26 -14.85 1.71
N ARG A 342 24.46 -14.66 0.39
CA ARG A 342 24.97 -13.40 -0.15
C ARG A 342 24.05 -12.81 -1.21
N LEU A 343 23.91 -11.48 -1.16
CA LEU A 343 23.08 -10.73 -2.10
C LEU A 343 23.64 -10.69 -3.53
N ASP A 344 24.95 -10.80 -3.71
CA ASP A 344 25.62 -10.88 -5.02
C ASP A 344 25.50 -12.26 -5.69
N ASP A 345 24.91 -13.24 -5.01
CA ASP A 345 24.67 -14.59 -5.54
C ASP A 345 23.29 -14.75 -6.18
N VAL A 346 22.34 -13.83 -5.94
CA VAL A 346 20.94 -13.97 -6.37
C VAL A 346 20.79 -14.09 -7.89
N ARG A 347 21.77 -13.62 -8.67
CA ARG A 347 21.82 -13.77 -10.14
C ARG A 347 22.77 -14.88 -10.62
N LYS A 348 23.57 -15.47 -9.72
CA LYS A 348 24.56 -16.51 -10.03
C LYS A 348 24.03 -17.92 -9.80
N ARG A 349 23.16 -18.07 -8.79
CA ARG A 349 22.48 -19.32 -8.44
C ARG A 349 21.02 -19.06 -8.10
N LYS A 350 20.19 -20.08 -8.24
CA LYS A 350 18.75 -20.00 -7.93
C LYS A 350 18.55 -20.02 -6.42
N MET A 351 18.08 -18.91 -5.87
CA MET A 351 17.80 -18.81 -4.44
C MET A 351 16.59 -17.94 -4.14
N THR A 352 15.98 -18.17 -2.98
CA THR A 352 14.89 -17.36 -2.47
C THR A 352 15.23 -16.83 -1.09
N ILE A 353 15.16 -15.51 -0.93
CA ILE A 353 15.38 -14.84 0.35
C ILE A 353 14.06 -14.21 0.78
N TYR A 354 13.51 -14.68 1.90
CA TYR A 354 12.35 -14.10 2.55
C TYR A 354 12.79 -13.13 3.62
N ILE A 355 12.30 -11.90 3.56
CA ILE A 355 12.50 -10.88 4.59
C ILE A 355 11.27 -10.91 5.48
N GLY A 356 11.36 -11.67 6.57
CA GLY A 356 10.27 -11.85 7.53
C GLY A 356 10.28 -10.72 8.54
N ILE A 357 9.24 -9.90 8.59
CA ILE A 357 9.15 -8.78 9.53
C ILE A 357 7.75 -8.70 10.06
N GLN A 358 7.57 -8.98 11.34
CA GLN A 358 6.26 -8.90 11.97
C GLN A 358 5.74 -7.43 11.98
N PRO A 359 4.43 -7.19 11.87
CA PRO A 359 3.86 -5.84 11.79
C PRO A 359 4.23 -4.91 12.97
N ASN A 360 4.36 -5.47 14.18
CA ASN A 360 4.78 -4.77 15.40
C ASN A 360 6.26 -4.33 15.36
N LYS A 361 7.10 -4.98 14.55
CA LYS A 361 8.53 -4.70 14.39
C LYS A 361 8.86 -3.83 13.16
N LEU A 362 7.85 -3.49 12.37
CA LEU A 362 8.02 -2.83 11.08
C LEU A 362 8.73 -1.47 11.19
N ALA A 363 8.33 -0.63 12.16
CA ALA A 363 8.95 0.67 12.38
C ALA A 363 10.44 0.54 12.77
N GLU A 364 10.75 -0.42 13.65
CA GLU A 364 12.11 -0.74 14.13
C GLU A 364 12.99 -1.29 12.99
N SER A 365 12.38 -2.03 12.06
CA SER A 365 13.08 -2.72 10.97
C SER A 365 13.39 -1.85 9.74
N ARG A 366 12.80 -0.65 9.65
CA ARG A 366 12.87 0.17 8.44
C ARG A 366 14.29 0.44 7.97
N LEU A 367 15.20 0.73 8.90
CA LEU A 367 16.61 0.99 8.60
C LEU A 367 17.29 -0.25 8.00
N ILE A 368 17.19 -1.41 8.66
CA ILE A 368 17.87 -2.63 8.20
C ILE A 368 17.30 -3.12 6.87
N VAL A 369 16.00 -2.94 6.63
CA VAL A 369 15.37 -3.26 5.34
C VAL A 369 15.83 -2.33 4.24
N ASN A 370 15.89 -1.02 4.51
CA ASN A 370 16.41 -0.03 3.56
C ASN A 370 17.86 -0.34 3.21
N LEU A 371 18.68 -0.70 4.20
CA LEU A 371 20.06 -1.14 3.99
C LEU A 371 20.11 -2.41 3.14
N PHE A 372 19.27 -3.40 3.43
CA PHE A 372 19.19 -4.65 2.68
C PHE A 372 18.90 -4.42 1.19
N PHE A 373 17.85 -3.67 0.86
CA PHE A 373 17.49 -3.40 -0.54
C PHE A 373 18.51 -2.51 -1.24
N SER A 374 19.11 -1.55 -0.52
CA SER A 374 20.18 -0.70 -1.06
C SER A 374 21.41 -1.51 -1.41
N GLN A 375 21.83 -2.41 -0.51
CA GLN A 375 22.94 -3.30 -0.75
C GLN A 375 22.63 -4.28 -1.88
N LEU A 376 21.44 -4.89 -1.87
CA LEU A 376 21.00 -5.85 -2.89
C LEU A 376 21.06 -5.27 -4.29
N ILE A 377 20.54 -4.06 -4.49
CA ILE A 377 20.56 -3.38 -5.78
C ILE A 377 22.00 -3.02 -6.14
N ASN A 378 22.73 -2.33 -5.25
CA ASN A 378 24.08 -1.84 -5.55
C ASN A 378 25.06 -2.96 -5.95
N VAL A 379 25.05 -4.10 -5.27
CA VAL A 379 25.97 -5.20 -5.61
C VAL A 379 25.57 -5.92 -6.90
N ASN A 380 24.28 -5.88 -7.27
CA ASN A 380 23.78 -6.49 -8.50
C ASN A 380 23.71 -5.54 -9.69
N THR A 381 24.06 -4.25 -9.52
CA THR A 381 24.11 -3.28 -10.63
C THR A 381 25.52 -2.83 -10.99
N LYS A 382 26.55 -3.51 -10.47
CA LYS A 382 27.97 -3.26 -10.84
C LYS A 382 28.30 -3.70 -12.27
N GLU A 383 27.73 -4.83 -12.69
CA GLU A 383 28.02 -5.46 -13.99
C GLU A 383 26.75 -5.92 -14.68
N LEU A 384 26.72 -5.70 -16.00
CA LEU A 384 25.65 -6.17 -16.87
C LEU A 384 25.76 -7.69 -17.11
N PRO A 385 24.63 -8.42 -17.20
CA PRO A 385 24.63 -9.86 -17.47
C PRO A 385 25.35 -10.28 -18.76
N GLN A 386 25.41 -9.40 -19.76
CA GLN A 386 26.12 -9.70 -21.02
C GLN A 386 27.65 -9.73 -20.84
N ASN A 387 28.18 -9.03 -19.83
CA ASN A 387 29.61 -8.89 -19.60
C ASN A 387 30.15 -9.96 -18.64
N ASN A 388 29.27 -10.64 -17.90
CA ASN A 388 29.66 -11.66 -16.93
C ASN A 388 28.83 -12.94 -17.09
N PRO A 389 29.43 -14.01 -17.65
CA PRO A 389 28.75 -15.29 -17.86
C PRO A 389 28.26 -15.99 -16.58
N GLU A 390 28.70 -15.58 -15.38
CA GLU A 390 28.18 -16.10 -14.11
C GLU A 390 26.75 -15.61 -13.82
N LEU A 391 26.36 -14.44 -14.36
CA LEU A 391 25.07 -13.78 -14.10
C LEU A 391 23.94 -14.37 -14.95
N LYS A 392 23.65 -15.66 -14.74
CA LYS A 392 22.75 -16.48 -15.57
C LYS A 392 21.27 -16.33 -15.21
N HIS A 393 20.96 -15.88 -13.99
CA HIS A 393 19.62 -15.89 -13.44
C HIS A 393 19.01 -14.48 -13.32
N GLN A 394 17.67 -14.44 -13.32
CA GLN A 394 16.92 -13.25 -12.95
C GLN A 394 16.55 -13.30 -11.47
N CYS A 395 16.45 -12.13 -10.84
CA CYS A 395 15.95 -12.00 -9.48
C CYS A 395 14.69 -11.14 -9.46
N LEU A 396 13.58 -11.70 -8.99
CA LEU A 396 12.33 -10.98 -8.78
C LEU A 396 12.27 -10.43 -7.36
N LEU A 397 12.15 -9.11 -7.22
CA LEU A 397 11.83 -8.43 -5.98
C LEU A 397 10.31 -8.39 -5.83
N LEU A 398 9.77 -9.33 -5.06
CA LEU A 398 8.34 -9.40 -4.74
C LEU A 398 8.10 -8.65 -3.43
N MET A 399 7.52 -7.47 -3.54
CA MET A 399 7.32 -6.58 -2.39
C MET A 399 5.88 -6.67 -1.91
N ASP A 400 5.57 -7.61 -1.02
CA ASP A 400 4.24 -7.67 -0.41
C ASP A 400 4.05 -6.47 0.52
N GLU A 401 3.01 -5.68 0.24
CA GLU A 401 2.77 -4.39 0.89
C GLU A 401 3.97 -3.43 0.78
N PHE A 402 4.32 -3.06 -0.46
CA PHE A 402 5.48 -2.23 -0.78
C PHE A 402 5.58 -0.93 0.03
N THR A 403 4.45 -0.26 0.27
CA THR A 403 4.38 1.02 0.99
C THR A 403 4.53 0.90 2.50
N ALA A 404 4.42 -0.30 3.09
CA ALA A 404 4.52 -0.48 4.54
C ALA A 404 5.94 -0.23 5.07
N LEU A 405 6.97 -0.40 4.23
CA LEU A 405 8.35 -0.05 4.58
C LEU A 405 8.59 1.47 4.67
N GLY A 406 7.62 2.28 4.24
CA GLY A 406 7.85 3.68 3.92
C GLY A 406 8.73 3.84 2.68
N ARG A 407 9.42 4.97 2.59
CA ARG A 407 10.22 5.32 1.42
C ARG A 407 11.55 4.52 1.38
N VAL A 408 11.73 3.76 0.31
CA VAL A 408 12.98 3.07 -0.06
C VAL A 408 13.60 3.78 -1.28
N ASP A 409 14.52 4.72 -1.04
CA ASP A 409 15.04 5.63 -2.08
C ASP A 409 15.75 4.93 -3.23
N ILE A 410 16.53 3.89 -2.93
CA ILE A 410 17.27 3.15 -3.95
C ILE A 410 16.33 2.52 -4.99
N ILE A 411 15.17 1.99 -4.57
CA ILE A 411 14.21 1.36 -5.48
C ILE A 411 13.64 2.41 -6.42
N ALA A 412 13.27 3.58 -5.88
CA ALA A 412 12.70 4.66 -6.65
C ALA A 412 13.68 5.22 -7.71
N LYS A 413 14.99 5.22 -7.42
CA LYS A 413 16.05 5.61 -8.37
C LYS A 413 16.41 4.48 -9.35
N ALA A 414 16.47 3.23 -8.87
CA ALA A 414 16.94 2.09 -9.65
C ALA A 414 15.91 1.54 -10.63
N VAL A 415 14.61 1.82 -10.43
CA VAL A 415 13.52 1.34 -11.28
C VAL A 415 13.74 1.66 -12.77
N ALA A 416 14.45 2.76 -13.09
CA ALA A 416 14.72 3.18 -14.46
C ALA A 416 15.76 2.32 -15.20
N TYR A 417 16.64 1.59 -14.50
CA TYR A 417 17.74 0.84 -15.14
C TYR A 417 17.90 -0.61 -14.67
N MET A 418 17.37 -0.99 -13.49
CA MET A 418 17.60 -2.32 -12.90
C MET A 418 17.08 -3.49 -13.75
N ALA A 419 16.12 -3.23 -14.66
CA ALA A 419 15.61 -4.22 -15.62
C ALA A 419 16.72 -4.79 -16.50
N GLY A 420 17.64 -3.94 -16.97
CA GLY A 420 18.78 -4.35 -17.80
C GLY A 420 19.78 -5.24 -17.04
N TYR A 421 19.77 -5.18 -15.71
CA TYR A 421 20.60 -5.98 -14.82
C TYR A 421 19.95 -7.30 -14.39
N ASN A 422 18.87 -7.74 -15.04
CA ASN A 422 18.12 -8.95 -14.68
C ASN A 422 17.49 -8.90 -13.27
N LEU A 423 17.25 -7.70 -12.73
CA LEU A 423 16.43 -7.50 -11.54
C LEU A 423 15.02 -7.07 -11.95
N ARG A 424 13.99 -7.74 -11.45
CA ARG A 424 12.58 -7.46 -11.75
C ARG A 424 11.85 -6.99 -10.52
N LEU A 425 10.91 -6.07 -10.68
CA LEU A 425 10.12 -5.54 -9.58
C LEU A 425 8.65 -5.99 -9.72
N LEU A 426 8.08 -6.47 -8.61
CA LEU A 426 6.67 -6.74 -8.42
C LEU A 426 6.20 -6.07 -7.11
N PRO A 427 5.90 -4.76 -7.12
CA PRO A 427 5.38 -4.07 -5.96
C PRO A 427 3.86 -4.26 -5.86
N ILE A 428 3.41 -4.51 -4.64
CA ILE A 428 1.99 -4.66 -4.31
C ILE A 428 1.57 -3.50 -3.42
N ILE A 429 0.69 -2.66 -3.96
CA ILE A 429 0.20 -1.44 -3.32
C ILE A 429 -1.33 -1.54 -3.10
N GLN A 430 -1.86 -0.84 -2.09
CA GLN A 430 -3.31 -0.85 -1.86
C GLN A 430 -4.05 0.03 -2.88
N SER A 431 -3.49 1.20 -3.18
CA SER A 431 -3.97 2.16 -4.17
C SER A 431 -2.82 3.04 -4.66
N MET A 432 -3.06 3.79 -5.73
CA MET A 432 -2.10 4.79 -6.21
C MET A 432 -1.93 5.94 -5.21
N ALA A 433 -3.01 6.36 -4.55
CA ALA A 433 -2.96 7.39 -3.51
C ALA A 433 -2.03 7.01 -2.34
N GLN A 434 -1.98 5.73 -1.97
CA GLN A 434 -1.06 5.24 -0.94
C GLN A 434 0.40 5.32 -1.39
N LEU A 435 0.68 5.05 -2.66
CA LEU A 435 2.02 5.20 -3.23
C LEU A 435 2.44 6.68 -3.25
N ASP A 436 1.53 7.57 -3.69
CA ASP A 436 1.73 9.02 -3.70
C ASP A 436 2.02 9.59 -2.31
N ALA A 437 1.36 9.07 -1.27
CA ALA A 437 1.57 9.49 0.12
C ALA A 437 3.00 9.16 0.63
N VAL A 438 3.63 8.09 0.13
CA VAL A 438 4.95 7.64 0.59
C VAL A 438 6.08 8.22 -0.26
N TYR A 439 5.91 8.26 -1.58
CA TYR A 439 6.96 8.64 -2.52
C TYR A 439 6.79 10.04 -3.12
N GLY A 440 5.62 10.68 -2.93
CA GLY A 440 5.24 11.88 -3.66
C GLY A 440 4.77 11.58 -5.08
N ARG A 441 3.98 12.49 -5.67
CA ARG A 441 3.35 12.28 -6.99
C ARG A 441 4.35 12.07 -8.12
N GLU A 442 5.46 12.81 -8.12
CA GLU A 442 6.47 12.74 -9.18
C GLU A 442 7.16 11.37 -9.21
N MET A 443 7.71 10.93 -8.08
CA MET A 443 8.38 9.63 -7.98
C MET A 443 7.41 8.47 -8.17
N SER A 444 6.17 8.59 -7.69
CA SER A 444 5.14 7.57 -7.90
C SER A 444 4.81 7.40 -9.38
N ARG A 445 4.67 8.50 -10.14
CA ARG A 445 4.53 8.45 -11.60
C ARG A 445 5.73 7.76 -12.26
N THR A 446 6.95 8.08 -11.83
CA THR A 446 8.17 7.42 -12.34
C THR A 446 8.16 5.93 -12.06
N ILE A 447 7.80 5.50 -10.86
CA ILE A 447 7.65 4.09 -10.50
C ILE A 447 6.63 3.45 -11.44
N ILE A 448 5.40 3.96 -11.53
CA ILE A 448 4.34 3.37 -12.35
C ILE A 448 4.70 3.34 -13.85
N THR A 449 5.30 4.40 -14.39
CA THR A 449 5.69 4.47 -15.81
C THR A 449 6.71 3.40 -16.20
N ASN A 450 7.60 3.00 -15.28
CA ASN A 450 8.56 1.92 -15.51
C ASN A 450 7.95 0.51 -15.35
N HIS A 451 6.69 0.40 -14.90
CA HIS A 451 5.97 -0.87 -14.86
C HIS A 451 5.16 -1.06 -16.12
N ALA A 452 5.66 -1.91 -17.02
CA ALA A 452 5.01 -2.18 -18.29
C ALA A 452 3.63 -2.85 -18.14
N LEU A 453 3.37 -3.53 -17.01
CA LEU A 453 2.09 -4.18 -16.72
C LEU A 453 1.53 -3.73 -15.36
N GLN A 454 0.26 -3.33 -15.37
CA GLN A 454 -0.48 -2.95 -14.16
C GLN A 454 -1.70 -3.86 -14.00
N ILE A 455 -1.79 -4.56 -12.86
CA ILE A 455 -2.94 -5.37 -12.47
C ILE A 455 -3.85 -4.52 -11.58
N ILE A 456 -5.13 -4.49 -11.91
CA ILE A 456 -6.17 -3.67 -11.30
C ILE A 456 -7.28 -4.57 -10.79
N TYR A 457 -7.56 -4.46 -9.49
CA TYR A 457 -8.71 -5.10 -8.87
C TYR A 457 -9.91 -4.15 -8.84
N ALA A 458 -11.10 -4.67 -8.57
CA ALA A 458 -12.30 -3.84 -8.40
C ALA A 458 -12.03 -2.72 -7.37
N PRO A 459 -12.08 -1.43 -7.79
CA PRO A 459 -11.77 -0.31 -6.91
C PRO A 459 -12.87 -0.13 -5.86
N ARG A 460 -12.49 0.36 -4.68
CA ARG A 460 -13.46 0.80 -3.65
C ARG A 460 -13.78 2.29 -3.78
N GLU A 461 -12.73 3.09 -3.98
CA GLU A 461 -12.84 4.54 -4.10
C GLU A 461 -13.47 4.94 -5.44
N GLN A 462 -14.20 6.06 -5.45
CA GLN A 462 -14.81 6.57 -6.67
C GLN A 462 -13.77 7.19 -7.62
N GLN A 463 -12.74 7.85 -7.08
CA GLN A 463 -11.69 8.46 -7.89
C GLN A 463 -10.91 7.39 -8.67
N ASP A 464 -10.42 6.35 -7.99
CA ASP A 464 -9.78 5.18 -8.64
C ASP A 464 -10.66 4.58 -9.75
N ALA A 465 -11.97 4.46 -9.53
CA ALA A 465 -12.89 3.92 -10.53
C ALA A 465 -13.03 4.82 -11.77
N ASN A 466 -12.99 6.13 -11.59
CA ASN A 466 -13.00 7.10 -12.70
C ASN A 466 -11.69 7.02 -13.49
N ASP A 467 -10.55 7.04 -12.79
CA ASP A 467 -9.23 6.99 -13.39
C ASP A 467 -9.04 5.68 -14.18
N TYR A 468 -9.42 4.54 -13.60
CA TYR A 468 -9.37 3.25 -14.30
C TYR A 468 -10.33 3.19 -15.49
N SER A 469 -11.53 3.78 -15.39
CA SER A 469 -12.47 3.87 -16.52
C SER A 469 -11.87 4.66 -17.67
N GLU A 470 -11.15 5.75 -17.39
CA GLU A 470 -10.48 6.55 -18.39
C GLU A 470 -9.27 5.83 -19.01
N MET A 471 -8.48 5.13 -18.19
CA MET A 471 -7.34 4.31 -18.63
C MET A 471 -7.77 3.17 -19.58
N LEU A 472 -8.96 2.59 -19.38
CA LEU A 472 -9.51 1.56 -20.29
C LEU A 472 -9.96 2.11 -21.64
N GLY A 473 -10.18 3.43 -21.71
CA GLY A 473 -10.56 4.13 -22.92
C GLY A 473 -12.04 3.97 -23.32
N TYR A 474 -12.33 4.46 -24.52
CA TYR A 474 -13.69 4.62 -25.01
C TYR A 474 -13.91 3.85 -26.32
N THR A 475 -15.16 3.42 -26.51
CA THR A 475 -15.63 2.69 -27.68
C THR A 475 -16.84 3.38 -28.29
N THR A 476 -17.02 3.21 -29.60
CA THR A 476 -18.14 3.79 -30.33
C THR A 476 -19.33 2.83 -30.30
N VAL A 477 -20.48 3.27 -29.80
CA VAL A 477 -21.71 2.47 -29.78
C VAL A 477 -22.67 2.99 -30.83
N HIS A 478 -23.15 2.09 -31.72
CA HIS A 478 -24.18 2.42 -32.70
C HIS A 478 -25.57 2.25 -32.09
N ARG A 479 -26.29 3.35 -31.96
CA ARG A 479 -27.66 3.37 -31.44
C ARG A 479 -28.65 3.58 -32.57
N LYS A 480 -29.55 2.60 -32.76
CA LYS A 480 -30.69 2.73 -33.67
C LYS A 480 -31.93 3.11 -32.86
N GLN A 481 -32.37 4.35 -33.00
CA GLN A 481 -33.60 4.82 -32.38
C GLN A 481 -34.75 4.62 -33.36
N ARG A 482 -35.74 3.83 -32.95
CA ARG A 482 -36.96 3.58 -33.74
C ARG A 482 -38.08 4.45 -33.20
N THR A 483 -38.53 5.41 -33.99
CA THR A 483 -39.69 6.24 -33.65
C THR A 483 -40.91 5.71 -34.39
N ARG A 484 -41.99 5.45 -33.64
CA ARG A 484 -43.29 5.07 -34.20
C ARG A 484 -44.27 6.21 -33.95
N SER A 485 -44.79 6.82 -35.01
CA SER A 485 -45.90 7.76 -34.88
C SER A 485 -47.22 6.99 -34.94
N ARG A 486 -48.18 7.31 -34.06
CA ARG A 486 -49.56 6.82 -34.12
C ARG A 486 -50.44 7.99 -34.57
N GLY A 487 -50.76 8.01 -35.85
CA GLY A 487 -51.67 8.95 -36.50
C GLY A 487 -52.34 8.28 -37.71
N GLN A 488 -53.02 9.06 -38.55
CA GLN A 488 -53.72 8.61 -39.75
C GLN A 488 -52.73 8.23 -40.88
N GLY A 489 -51.91 7.21 -40.60
CA GLY A 489 -50.74 6.80 -41.39
C GLY A 489 -49.64 6.29 -40.47
N ASN A 490 -49.52 4.97 -40.31
CA ASN A 490 -48.46 4.37 -39.50
C ASN A 490 -47.10 4.60 -40.19
N SER A 491 -46.31 5.58 -39.73
CA SER A 491 -44.94 5.78 -40.18
C SER A 491 -43.95 5.31 -39.10
N THR A 492 -42.96 4.51 -39.51
CA THR A 492 -41.82 4.13 -38.67
C THR A 492 -40.58 4.81 -39.24
N SER A 493 -39.97 5.71 -38.48
CA SER A 493 -38.67 6.29 -38.82
C SER A 493 -37.56 5.64 -38.00
N TYR A 494 -36.39 5.50 -38.61
CA TYR A 494 -35.17 5.01 -37.97
C TYR A 494 -34.15 6.14 -37.99
N SER A 495 -33.68 6.53 -36.80
CA SER A 495 -32.55 7.42 -36.64
C SER A 495 -31.35 6.60 -36.16
N GLU A 496 -30.18 6.85 -36.73
CA GLU A 496 -28.93 6.20 -36.35
C GLU A 496 -28.00 7.25 -35.73
N ALA A 497 -27.53 6.98 -34.52
CA ALA A 497 -26.59 7.83 -33.80
C ALA A 497 -25.37 7.01 -33.37
N TYR A 498 -24.19 7.64 -33.39
CA TYR A 498 -22.95 7.08 -32.84
C TYR A 498 -22.67 7.81 -31.54
N GLU A 499 -22.56 7.07 -30.44
CA GLU A 499 -22.33 7.63 -29.10
C GLU A 499 -20.98 7.14 -28.54
N LYS A 500 -20.28 8.01 -27.81
CA LYS A 500 -19.06 7.66 -27.06
C LYS A 500 -19.45 6.93 -25.77
N ARG A 501 -18.91 5.73 -25.54
CA ARG A 501 -19.12 4.96 -24.30
C ARG A 501 -17.78 4.51 -23.73
N ALA A 502 -17.57 4.63 -22.42
CA ALA A 502 -16.41 4.01 -21.77
C ALA A 502 -16.45 2.49 -21.94
N LEU A 503 -15.29 1.84 -22.08
CA LEU A 503 -15.24 0.36 -22.20
C LEU A 503 -15.89 -0.31 -20.99
N MET A 504 -15.64 0.23 -19.79
CA MET A 504 -16.42 -0.04 -18.59
C MET A 504 -16.66 1.28 -17.88
N LEU A 505 -17.89 1.52 -17.45
CA LEU A 505 -18.23 2.67 -16.61
C LEU A 505 -17.64 2.50 -15.20
N PRO A 506 -17.40 3.58 -14.44
CA PRO A 506 -16.90 3.48 -13.06
C PRO A 506 -17.76 2.57 -12.17
N GLN A 507 -19.10 2.62 -12.29
CA GLN A 507 -19.98 1.70 -11.58
C GLN A 507 -19.85 0.24 -12.02
N GLU A 508 -19.55 -0.03 -13.30
CA GLU A 508 -19.33 -1.38 -13.82
C GLU A 508 -18.00 -1.95 -13.31
N LEU A 509 -16.97 -1.11 -13.15
CA LEU A 509 -15.68 -1.48 -12.55
C LEU A 509 -15.84 -1.85 -11.07
N LYS A 510 -16.61 -1.07 -10.32
CA LYS A 510 -16.92 -1.38 -8.92
C LYS A 510 -17.76 -2.65 -8.79
N ALA A 511 -18.65 -2.91 -9.76
CA ALA A 511 -19.49 -4.11 -9.83
C ALA A 511 -18.81 -5.33 -10.48
N MET A 512 -17.51 -5.28 -10.81
CA MET A 512 -16.77 -6.37 -11.47
C MET A 512 -16.73 -7.66 -10.64
N GLY A 513 -16.89 -7.52 -9.32
CA GLY A 513 -16.90 -8.63 -8.36
C GLY A 513 -15.50 -9.11 -7.98
N PRO A 514 -15.41 -10.08 -7.05
CA PRO A 514 -14.15 -10.55 -6.49
C PRO A 514 -13.43 -11.59 -7.36
N ASP A 515 -14.07 -12.11 -8.40
CA ASP A 515 -13.56 -13.22 -9.23
C ASP A 515 -12.83 -12.76 -10.50
N LYS A 516 -12.97 -11.48 -10.86
CA LYS A 516 -12.37 -10.91 -12.08
C LYS A 516 -11.36 -9.83 -11.75
N GLU A 517 -10.38 -9.69 -12.60
CA GLU A 517 -9.38 -8.62 -12.58
C GLU A 517 -9.15 -8.12 -14.00
N ILE A 518 -8.60 -6.91 -14.09
CA ILE A 518 -8.17 -6.32 -15.34
C ILE A 518 -6.68 -6.07 -15.23
N PHE A 519 -5.93 -6.33 -16.29
CA PHE A 519 -4.58 -5.80 -16.40
C PHE A 519 -4.39 -5.00 -17.69
N LEU A 520 -3.56 -3.97 -17.57
CA LEU A 520 -3.07 -3.14 -18.65
C LEU A 520 -1.63 -3.54 -18.93
N TYR A 521 -1.28 -3.68 -20.20
CA TYR A 521 0.09 -3.99 -20.59
C TYR A 521 0.47 -3.14 -21.78
N GLU A 522 1.57 -2.40 -21.68
CA GLU A 522 2.05 -1.47 -22.72
C GLU A 522 2.20 -2.16 -24.09
N GLY A 523 2.63 -3.43 -24.10
CA GLY A 523 2.80 -4.20 -25.32
C GLY A 523 1.49 -4.67 -25.97
N LEU A 524 0.33 -4.41 -25.37
CA LEU A 524 -1.01 -4.74 -25.89
C LEU A 524 -1.84 -3.48 -26.12
N ALA A 525 -2.42 -3.36 -27.31
CA ALA A 525 -3.30 -2.24 -27.66
C ALA A 525 -4.65 -2.24 -26.90
N HIS A 526 -4.96 -3.32 -26.20
CA HIS A 526 -6.26 -3.56 -25.60
C HIS A 526 -6.10 -4.08 -24.16
N PRO A 527 -6.88 -3.56 -23.20
CA PRO A 527 -6.87 -4.06 -21.83
C PRO A 527 -7.33 -5.51 -21.76
N VAL A 528 -6.92 -6.24 -20.72
CA VAL A 528 -7.25 -7.65 -20.57
C VAL A 528 -8.11 -7.84 -19.34
N MET A 529 -9.37 -8.25 -19.54
CA MET A 529 -10.18 -8.80 -18.47
C MET A 529 -9.94 -10.31 -18.37
N CYS A 530 -9.67 -10.78 -17.15
CA CYS A 530 -9.38 -12.18 -16.83
C CYS A 530 -9.89 -12.55 -15.43
N GLU A 531 -9.81 -13.85 -15.10
CA GLU A 531 -10.22 -14.42 -13.82
C GLU A 531 -9.07 -14.33 -12.82
N LYS A 532 -9.40 -13.93 -11.57
CA LYS A 532 -8.45 -13.97 -10.47
C LYS A 532 -8.09 -15.40 -10.12
N ILE A 533 -6.82 -15.61 -9.81
CA ILE A 533 -6.37 -16.88 -9.26
C ILE A 533 -6.79 -16.96 -7.79
N ARG A 534 -7.17 -18.16 -7.36
CA ARG A 534 -7.32 -18.51 -5.94
C ARG A 534 -6.55 -19.79 -5.68
N TYR A 535 -5.32 -19.68 -5.20
CA TYR A 535 -4.42 -20.82 -5.10
C TYR A 535 -5.04 -22.00 -4.33
N TYR A 536 -5.78 -21.73 -3.25
CA TYR A 536 -6.40 -22.75 -2.41
C TYR A 536 -7.60 -23.47 -3.05
N LYS A 537 -8.21 -22.90 -4.11
CA LYS A 537 -9.30 -23.55 -4.88
C LYS A 537 -8.80 -24.28 -6.12
N ASP A 538 -7.55 -24.05 -6.54
CA ASP A 538 -7.00 -24.65 -7.76
C ASP A 538 -6.09 -25.83 -7.41
N ARG A 539 -6.44 -27.02 -7.92
CA ARG A 539 -5.65 -28.24 -7.74
C ARG A 539 -4.22 -28.10 -8.27
N TYR A 540 -4.00 -27.20 -9.23
CA TYR A 540 -2.67 -26.86 -9.71
C TYR A 540 -1.80 -26.32 -8.58
N PHE A 541 -2.26 -25.33 -7.81
CA PHE A 541 -1.43 -24.70 -6.77
C PHE A 541 -1.42 -25.50 -5.46
N THR A 542 -2.55 -26.07 -5.04
CA THR A 542 -2.63 -26.82 -3.76
C THR A 542 -1.67 -28.02 -3.70
N LYS A 543 -1.44 -28.74 -4.81
CA LYS A 543 -0.45 -29.83 -4.88
C LYS A 543 1.00 -29.37 -4.68
N ARG A 544 1.25 -28.07 -4.83
CA ARG A 544 2.56 -27.45 -4.67
C ARG A 544 2.77 -26.90 -3.27
N LEU A 545 1.77 -26.90 -2.40
CA LEU A 545 1.95 -26.50 -1.01
C LEU A 545 2.63 -27.66 -0.26
N LEU A 546 3.95 -27.57 -0.13
CA LEU A 546 4.77 -28.53 0.61
C LEU A 546 5.11 -27.98 2.00
N PRO A 547 5.42 -28.84 2.98
CA PRO A 547 5.85 -28.40 4.31
C PRO A 547 7.02 -27.41 4.22
N LYS A 548 6.98 -26.38 5.07
CA LYS A 548 8.00 -25.33 5.09
C LYS A 548 9.39 -25.88 5.40
N VAL A 549 10.41 -25.14 4.96
CA VAL A 549 11.80 -25.45 5.30
C VAL A 549 12.06 -25.09 6.76
N GLU A 550 12.75 -25.96 7.49
CA GLU A 550 13.14 -25.69 8.88
C GLU A 550 14.34 -24.73 8.93
N VAL A 551 14.23 -23.71 9.78
CA VAL A 551 15.28 -22.71 10.04
C VAL A 551 15.76 -22.88 11.47
N ALA A 552 17.06 -23.09 11.66
CA ALA A 552 17.63 -23.22 13.00
C ALA A 552 17.55 -21.89 13.77
N PRO A 553 17.30 -21.91 15.09
CA PRO A 553 17.37 -20.71 15.90
C PRO A 553 18.82 -20.22 16.06
N LEU A 554 19.00 -18.91 16.19
CA LEU A 554 20.29 -18.31 16.47
C LEU A 554 20.80 -18.69 17.87
N ASN A 555 22.10 -19.03 17.93
CA ASN A 555 22.81 -19.20 19.19
C ASN A 555 23.25 -17.84 19.70
N LEU A 556 22.58 -17.33 20.73
CA LEU A 556 22.96 -16.08 21.38
C LEU A 556 24.02 -16.33 22.48
N PRO A 557 25.00 -15.43 22.65
CA PRO A 557 25.94 -15.50 23.77
C PRO A 557 25.19 -15.55 25.11
N GLY A 558 25.44 -16.57 25.94
CA GLY A 558 24.86 -16.70 27.28
C GLY A 558 23.56 -17.50 27.40
N THR A 559 22.94 -17.96 26.31
CA THR A 559 21.76 -18.84 26.39
C THR A 559 22.11 -20.29 26.04
N THR A 560 22.11 -21.17 27.06
CA THR A 560 22.13 -22.63 26.87
C THR A 560 20.75 -23.09 26.41
N SER A 561 20.65 -23.73 25.25
CA SER A 561 19.40 -24.31 24.74
C SER A 561 18.95 -25.48 25.62
N LEU A 562 17.79 -25.40 26.27
CA LEU A 562 17.13 -26.57 26.84
C LEU A 562 16.42 -27.36 25.73
N PRO A 563 16.62 -28.69 25.62
CA PRO A 563 15.98 -29.50 24.59
C PRO A 563 14.50 -29.74 24.90
N GLY A 564 13.67 -29.59 23.88
CA GLY A 564 12.21 -29.63 23.98
C GLY A 564 11.62 -30.99 24.37
N LYS A 565 10.48 -30.94 25.07
CA LYS A 565 9.52 -32.04 25.13
C LYS A 565 8.14 -31.54 24.74
N SER A 566 7.60 -32.21 23.74
CA SER A 566 6.23 -32.17 23.25
C SER A 566 5.21 -32.40 24.37
N ALA A 567 4.29 -31.47 24.57
CA ALA A 567 3.07 -31.70 25.36
C ALA A 567 1.94 -32.09 24.40
N SER A 568 1.70 -33.40 24.32
CA SER A 568 0.42 -33.98 23.91
C SER A 568 -0.20 -34.60 25.16
N VAL A 569 -1.53 -34.71 25.18
CA VAL A 569 -2.39 -35.20 26.28
C VAL A 569 -2.60 -34.09 27.33
N ILE A 570 -3.80 -33.54 27.55
CA ILE A 570 -5.00 -34.22 28.03
C ILE A 570 -6.26 -33.62 27.39
N ALA A 571 -7.08 -34.50 26.81
CA ALA A 571 -8.49 -34.26 26.55
C ALA A 571 -9.33 -34.92 27.66
N ALA A 572 -10.56 -34.41 27.76
CA ALA A 572 -11.76 -35.08 28.25
C ALA A 572 -12.12 -34.98 29.74
N SER A 573 -13.23 -34.26 29.98
CA SER A 573 -14.35 -34.70 30.83
C SER A 573 -15.47 -33.63 30.81
N THR A 574 -16.56 -33.85 30.05
CA THR A 574 -17.94 -34.21 30.51
C THR A 574 -18.84 -32.95 30.60
N LEU A 575 -19.72 -32.62 29.64
CA LEU A 575 -21.04 -33.15 29.25
C LEU A 575 -22.13 -33.17 30.36
N ALA A 576 -23.35 -32.74 29.95
CA ALA A 576 -24.64 -32.62 30.67
C ALA A 576 -24.85 -31.27 31.39
N MET A 577 -25.96 -30.55 31.27
CA MET A 577 -27.34 -30.98 31.06
C MET A 577 -28.23 -29.78 30.63
N LEU A 578 -29.18 -30.03 29.72
CA LEU A 578 -30.27 -29.13 29.32
C LEU A 578 -31.22 -28.81 30.49
N ALA A 579 -31.88 -27.65 30.49
CA ALA A 579 -33.32 -27.52 30.16
C ALA A 579 -33.99 -26.19 30.60
N ALA A 580 -34.87 -25.70 29.72
CA ALA A 580 -36.13 -24.93 29.97
C ALA A 580 -35.98 -23.46 30.45
N CYS A 581 -36.66 -22.42 29.93
CA CYS A 581 -37.98 -22.25 29.29
C CYS A 581 -37.91 -21.08 28.27
N ALA A 582 -38.42 -21.20 27.03
CA ALA A 582 -39.74 -20.73 26.53
C ALA A 582 -40.00 -19.20 26.70
N SER A 583 -39.72 -18.35 25.69
CA SER A 583 -40.63 -17.84 24.62
C SER A 583 -41.40 -16.54 25.04
N PRO A 584 -42.11 -15.83 24.13
CA PRO A 584 -41.63 -14.66 23.35
C PRO A 584 -42.57 -13.43 23.45
N HIS A 585 -42.30 -12.29 22.77
CA HIS A 585 -43.28 -11.33 22.20
C HIS A 585 -42.54 -10.15 21.52
N SER A 586 -42.61 -10.00 20.18
CA SER A 586 -43.55 -9.16 19.37
C SER A 586 -43.27 -7.64 19.49
N ALA A 587 -42.82 -6.89 18.49
CA ALA A 587 -43.36 -6.54 17.15
C ALA A 587 -43.82 -5.06 17.11
N ALA A 588 -43.81 -4.50 15.89
CA ALA A 588 -44.18 -3.14 15.43
C ALA A 588 -43.05 -2.08 15.46
N GLN A 589 -42.55 -1.52 14.35
CA GLN A 589 -43.07 -0.95 13.09
C GLN A 589 -43.26 0.58 13.12
N ASP A 590 -43.05 1.15 11.93
CA ASP A 590 -43.23 2.52 11.43
C ASP A 590 -42.15 3.57 11.71
N GLU A 591 -41.99 4.62 10.92
CA GLU A 591 -41.90 4.85 9.46
C GLU A 591 -41.44 6.33 9.31
N ALA A 592 -40.88 6.68 8.16
CA ALA A 592 -40.25 7.95 7.77
C ALA A 592 -40.94 9.29 8.11
N ALA A 593 -40.13 10.36 8.28
CA ALA A 593 -40.34 11.65 7.60
C ALA A 593 -39.08 12.54 7.62
N ALA A 594 -38.77 13.18 6.48
CA ALA A 594 -37.73 14.18 6.31
C ALA A 594 -38.32 15.59 6.39
N THR A 595 -37.62 16.53 7.03
CA THR A 595 -37.94 17.96 6.96
C THR A 595 -36.67 18.79 7.02
N VAL A 596 -36.55 19.75 6.09
CA VAL A 596 -35.52 20.78 5.98
C VAL A 596 -35.82 21.91 6.97
N ILE A 597 -34.83 22.36 7.76
CA ILE A 597 -34.95 23.56 8.61
C ILE A 597 -33.64 24.37 8.57
N GLU A 598 -33.77 25.65 8.22
CA GLU A 598 -32.75 26.73 8.26
C GLU A 598 -32.48 27.25 9.70
N PRO A 599 -31.37 27.96 9.95
CA PRO A 599 -30.73 28.04 11.27
C PRO A 599 -31.42 29.02 12.23
N ARG A 600 -31.50 28.63 13.51
CA ARG A 600 -32.10 29.43 14.60
C ARG A 600 -31.07 29.76 15.68
N GLN A 601 -31.03 31.05 16.05
CA GLN A 601 -30.18 31.65 17.08
C GLN A 601 -30.55 31.21 18.52
N ASP A 602 -29.51 31.12 19.35
CA ASP A 602 -29.42 31.36 20.79
C ASP A 602 -30.54 30.84 21.72
N HIS A 603 -30.28 29.68 22.33
CA HIS A 603 -30.87 29.28 23.62
C HIS A 603 -29.78 28.82 24.59
N ALA A 604 -29.83 29.31 25.83
CA ALA A 604 -28.98 28.91 26.95
C ALA A 604 -29.05 27.39 27.19
N PRO A 605 -27.95 26.71 27.56
CA PRO A 605 -27.93 25.26 27.54
C PRO A 605 -28.74 24.67 28.71
N ALA A 606 -29.71 23.84 28.35
CA ALA A 606 -30.26 22.80 29.21
C ALA A 606 -29.14 21.89 29.74
N GLU A 607 -29.33 21.26 30.91
CA GLU A 607 -28.39 20.29 31.50
C GLU A 607 -27.71 19.42 30.42
N PHE A 608 -26.38 19.45 30.35
CA PHE A 608 -25.58 18.68 29.39
C PHE A 608 -25.59 17.18 29.75
N ARG A 609 -26.75 16.52 29.58
CA ARG A 609 -26.91 15.09 29.84
C ARG A 609 -26.13 14.26 28.82
N CYS A 610 -25.45 13.22 29.29
CA CYS A 610 -24.82 12.26 28.39
C CYS A 610 -25.89 11.60 27.51
N PRO A 611 -25.69 11.60 26.18
CA PRO A 611 -26.56 10.87 25.27
C PRO A 611 -26.57 9.37 25.62
N PRO A 612 -27.68 8.65 25.37
CA PRO A 612 -27.72 7.21 25.58
C PRO A 612 -26.67 6.52 24.72
N VAL A 613 -26.00 5.53 25.30
CA VAL A 613 -24.97 4.75 24.63
C VAL A 613 -25.65 3.70 23.76
N THR A 614 -25.66 3.92 22.45
CA THR A 614 -26.22 2.99 21.46
C THR A 614 -25.20 1.95 21.02
N ILE A 615 -25.41 0.69 21.41
CA ILE A 615 -24.56 -0.45 21.03
C ILE A 615 -25.45 -1.56 20.46
N PRO A 616 -25.03 -2.27 19.39
CA PRO A 616 -25.75 -3.44 18.90
C PRO A 616 -25.93 -4.50 20.01
N ALA A 617 -27.11 -5.12 20.10
CA ALA A 617 -27.43 -6.09 21.16
C ALA A 617 -26.48 -7.30 21.20
N GLU A 618 -25.90 -7.69 20.05
CA GLU A 618 -24.88 -8.74 19.98
C GLU A 618 -23.55 -8.30 20.61
N ARG A 619 -23.12 -7.06 20.36
CA ARG A 619 -21.90 -6.48 20.95
C ARG A 619 -22.05 -6.27 22.46
N MET A 620 -23.24 -5.92 22.94
CA MET A 620 -23.49 -5.85 24.40
C MET A 620 -23.26 -7.18 25.11
N LYS A 621 -23.66 -8.31 24.50
CA LYS A 621 -23.42 -9.64 25.06
C LYS A 621 -21.94 -10.02 25.08
N GLU A 622 -21.18 -9.60 24.07
CA GLU A 622 -19.72 -9.77 24.02
C GLU A 622 -19.05 -8.97 25.14
N ILE A 623 -19.43 -7.69 25.31
CA ILE A 623 -18.91 -6.81 26.36
C ILE A 623 -19.20 -7.38 27.76
N GLU A 624 -20.43 -7.85 28.00
CA GLU A 624 -20.80 -8.49 29.28
C GLU A 624 -20.00 -9.78 29.54
N ALA A 625 -19.73 -10.58 28.50
CA ALA A 625 -18.93 -11.80 28.62
C ALA A 625 -17.44 -11.50 28.88
N GLU A 626 -16.88 -10.50 28.20
CA GLU A 626 -15.52 -10.01 28.39
C GLU A 626 -15.34 -9.42 29.80
N ARG A 627 -16.29 -8.60 30.27
CA ARG A 627 -16.28 -8.03 31.63
C ARG A 627 -16.31 -9.13 32.69
N ALA A 628 -17.21 -10.11 32.56
CA ALA A 628 -17.30 -11.22 33.50
C ALA A 628 -16.04 -12.10 33.51
N PHE A 629 -15.34 -12.20 32.38
CA PHE A 629 -14.05 -12.88 32.29
C PHE A 629 -12.96 -12.10 33.05
N TYR A 630 -12.88 -10.79 32.83
CA TYR A 630 -11.91 -9.93 33.52
C TYR A 630 -12.13 -9.87 35.04
N GLU A 631 -13.38 -9.75 35.51
CA GLU A 631 -13.68 -9.74 36.95
C GLU A 631 -13.21 -11.05 37.61
N ARG A 632 -13.51 -12.21 37.02
CA ARG A 632 -13.01 -13.52 37.51
C ARG A 632 -11.49 -13.66 37.47
N MET A 633 -10.86 -13.15 36.41
CA MET A 633 -9.40 -13.20 36.27
C MET A 633 -8.73 -12.36 37.36
N VAL A 634 -9.23 -11.15 37.63
CA VAL A 634 -8.61 -10.31 38.67
C VAL A 634 -8.90 -10.81 40.07
N ASP A 635 -10.10 -11.35 40.34
CA ASP A 635 -10.39 -11.95 41.65
C ASP A 635 -9.44 -13.13 41.95
N SER A 636 -9.15 -13.98 40.95
CA SER A 636 -8.13 -15.04 41.04
C SER A 636 -6.72 -14.49 41.29
N MET A 637 -6.35 -13.38 40.65
CA MET A 637 -5.01 -12.79 40.81
C MET A 637 -4.83 -12.09 42.17
N ILE A 638 -5.91 -11.57 42.76
CA ILE A 638 -5.89 -11.01 44.13
C ILE A 638 -5.70 -12.13 45.16
N GLU A 639 -6.29 -13.31 44.94
CA GLU A 639 -6.13 -14.46 45.83
C GLU A 639 -4.71 -15.07 45.78
N ASP A 640 -4.04 -15.03 44.62
CA ASP A 640 -2.73 -15.65 44.41
C ASP A 640 -1.52 -14.74 44.74
N GLY A 641 -1.75 -13.46 45.05
CA GLY A 641 -0.69 -12.52 45.46
C GLY A 641 0.30 -12.11 44.35
N ASP A 642 0.02 -12.50 43.11
CA ASP A 642 0.84 -12.21 41.94
C ASP A 642 0.24 -11.05 41.12
N LEU A 643 1.03 -9.98 40.91
CA LEU A 643 0.79 -9.01 39.84
C LEU A 643 1.88 -9.13 38.78
N PRO A 644 1.63 -9.84 37.66
CA PRO A 644 2.50 -9.77 36.49
C PRO A 644 1.87 -8.99 35.34
N VAL A 645 2.72 -8.15 34.75
CA VAL A 645 2.56 -7.53 33.43
C VAL A 645 2.91 -8.58 32.38
N GLU A 646 2.01 -8.93 31.45
CA GLU A 646 2.28 -9.78 30.26
C GLU A 646 1.13 -9.66 29.21
N PRO A 647 1.25 -10.15 27.96
CA PRO A 647 1.41 -9.32 26.75
C PRO A 647 0.21 -9.37 25.77
N GLY A 648 0.16 -8.42 24.83
CA GLY A 648 -0.49 -8.63 23.53
C GLY A 648 -2.02 -8.46 23.41
N TYR A 649 -2.72 -8.06 24.45
CA TYR A 649 -4.13 -7.66 24.31
C TYR A 649 -4.24 -6.23 23.80
N LYS A 650 -5.19 -5.98 22.89
CA LYS A 650 -5.66 -4.62 22.63
C LYS A 650 -5.95 -3.99 23.98
N TRP A 651 -5.35 -2.84 24.23
CA TRP A 651 -5.63 -2.06 25.41
C TRP A 651 -7.04 -1.47 25.20
N GLU A 652 -8.06 -2.24 25.55
CA GLU A 652 -9.47 -1.85 25.49
C GLU A 652 -9.86 -1.46 26.93
N GLY A 653 -10.40 -0.25 27.10
CA GLY A 653 -10.73 0.37 28.39
C GLY A 653 -11.88 -0.35 29.10
N HIS A 654 -11.62 -1.54 29.63
CA HIS A 654 -12.62 -2.46 30.14
C HIS A 654 -13.01 -2.24 31.61
N SER A 655 -12.40 -1.27 32.32
CA SER A 655 -12.74 -1.01 33.73
C SER A 655 -12.72 0.47 34.11
N ASP A 656 -13.42 0.80 35.17
CA ASP A 656 -13.34 2.09 35.88
C ASP A 656 -12.20 2.12 36.91
N ARG A 657 -11.40 1.04 36.98
CA ARG A 657 -10.29 0.94 37.92
C ARG A 657 -9.22 1.98 37.56
N PRO A 658 -8.75 2.76 38.55
CA PRO A 658 -7.72 3.75 38.31
C PRO A 658 -6.38 3.07 37.99
N ILE A 659 -5.71 3.55 36.94
CA ILE A 659 -4.37 3.12 36.54
C ILE A 659 -3.39 4.26 36.78
N GLU A 660 -2.25 3.91 37.36
CA GLU A 660 -1.13 4.81 37.58
C GLU A 660 -0.29 5.00 36.31
N PHE A 661 0.15 6.24 36.06
CA PHE A 661 1.09 6.55 35.01
C PHE A 661 1.94 7.79 35.33
N LEU A 662 3.02 7.97 34.57
CA LEU A 662 3.94 9.09 34.70
C LEU A 662 3.86 10.02 33.48
N LEU A 663 3.87 11.33 33.73
CA LEU A 663 4.09 12.38 32.74
C LEU A 663 5.22 13.28 33.25
N GLY A 664 6.43 13.07 32.73
CA GLY A 664 7.65 13.62 33.29
C GLY A 664 7.88 13.15 34.73
N PRO A 665 8.20 14.06 35.66
CA PRO A 665 8.36 13.74 37.07
C PRO A 665 7.01 13.57 37.80
N HIS A 666 5.88 13.84 37.13
CA HIS A 666 4.56 13.86 37.76
C HIS A 666 3.85 12.52 37.64
N ARG A 667 3.23 12.10 38.74
CA ARG A 667 2.52 10.82 38.86
C ARG A 667 1.01 11.08 38.88
N PHE A 668 0.27 10.35 38.05
CA PHE A 668 -1.16 10.52 37.88
C PHE A 668 -1.91 9.17 37.94
N TRP A 669 -3.17 9.23 38.37
CA TRP A 669 -4.12 8.13 38.29
C TRP A 669 -5.33 8.55 37.46
N MET A 670 -5.75 7.71 36.52
CA MET A 670 -7.01 7.91 35.79
C MET A 670 -7.74 6.58 35.58
N PRO A 671 -9.09 6.57 35.55
CA PRO A 671 -9.87 5.37 35.25
C PRO A 671 -9.44 4.72 33.93
N HIS A 672 -9.35 3.40 33.88
CA HIS A 672 -8.89 2.69 32.68
C HIS A 672 -9.76 2.98 31.45
N ASN A 673 -11.07 3.17 31.61
CA ASN A 673 -12.01 3.47 30.53
C ASN A 673 -11.88 4.88 29.91
N ILE A 674 -11.08 5.79 30.50
CA ILE A 674 -10.81 7.10 29.91
C ILE A 674 -9.57 7.12 29.03
N MET A 675 -8.64 6.20 29.23
CA MET A 675 -7.42 6.17 28.46
C MET A 675 -7.70 5.52 27.08
N GLN A 676 -6.89 5.80 26.05
CA GLN A 676 -6.98 5.19 24.70
C GLN A 676 -5.78 4.29 24.36
N SER A 677 -4.68 4.46 25.06
CA SER A 677 -3.48 3.67 24.91
C SER A 677 -2.88 3.44 26.27
N ARG A 678 -2.23 2.28 26.47
CA ARG A 678 -1.50 2.02 27.71
C ARG A 678 -0.45 3.10 27.88
N PRO A 679 -0.45 3.85 28.99
CA PRO A 679 0.68 4.70 29.33
C PRO A 679 1.93 3.81 29.42
N GLY A 680 2.98 4.16 28.68
CA GLY A 680 4.23 3.41 28.75
C GLY A 680 4.91 3.63 30.10
N SER A 681 5.85 2.75 30.44
CA SER A 681 6.53 2.78 31.73
C SER A 681 7.62 3.87 31.83
N ARG A 682 7.75 4.76 30.84
CA ARG A 682 8.78 5.80 30.82
C ARG A 682 8.19 7.19 31.08
N PRO A 683 8.89 8.07 31.82
CA PRO A 683 8.47 9.45 32.08
C PRO A 683 8.18 10.33 30.85
N LEU A 684 8.60 9.95 29.65
CA LEU A 684 8.46 10.77 28.43
C LEU A 684 7.40 10.26 27.44
N ASP A 685 6.60 9.27 27.85
CA ASP A 685 5.54 8.74 26.99
C ASP A 685 4.30 9.67 27.02
N ASP A 686 3.78 10.02 25.84
CA ASP A 686 2.55 10.80 25.70
C ASP A 686 1.34 9.96 26.15
N VAL A 687 0.39 10.58 26.83
CA VAL A 687 -0.82 9.92 27.31
C VAL A 687 -2.02 10.35 26.48
N ARG A 688 -2.79 9.38 25.99
CA ARG A 688 -4.02 9.62 25.23
C ARG A 688 -5.23 9.28 26.08
N ILE A 689 -6.14 10.23 26.20
CA ILE A 689 -7.43 10.06 26.89
C ILE A 689 -8.58 10.35 25.93
N SER A 690 -9.79 9.93 26.28
CA SER A 690 -11.01 10.20 25.51
C SER A 690 -12.22 10.44 26.39
N PHE A 691 -13.04 11.41 26.00
CA PHE A 691 -14.36 11.68 26.56
C PHE A 691 -15.31 12.17 25.46
N GLN A 692 -16.61 12.23 25.73
CA GLN A 692 -17.63 12.54 24.72
C GLN A 692 -18.26 13.93 24.91
N TRP A 693 -18.39 14.67 23.81
CA TRP A 693 -19.22 15.87 23.75
C TRP A 693 -20.72 15.48 23.69
N PRO A 694 -21.65 16.21 24.34
CA PRO A 694 -21.46 17.43 25.12
C PRO A 694 -21.15 17.21 26.60
N CYS A 695 -21.39 16.02 27.15
CA CYS A 695 -21.35 15.83 28.61
C CYS A 695 -19.93 15.80 29.20
N MET A 696 -18.90 15.66 28.37
CA MET A 696 -17.48 15.60 28.76
C MET A 696 -17.11 14.40 29.64
N GLU A 697 -17.89 13.33 29.56
CA GLU A 697 -17.62 12.07 30.27
C GLU A 697 -17.06 10.98 29.35
N PRO A 698 -16.26 10.02 29.86
CA PRO A 698 -15.87 8.85 29.08
C PRO A 698 -17.09 8.01 28.70
N LEU A 699 -16.92 7.14 27.70
CA LEU A 699 -17.88 6.06 27.51
C LEU A 699 -17.84 5.09 28.70
N PRO A 700 -18.95 4.37 28.98
CA PRO A 700 -18.96 3.33 30.00
C PRO A 700 -17.86 2.28 29.77
N PRO A 701 -17.34 1.65 30.84
CA PRO A 701 -16.36 0.58 30.71
C PRO A 701 -16.79 -0.51 29.72
N GLY A 702 -15.87 -0.88 28.82
CA GLY A 702 -16.09 -1.91 27.80
C GLY A 702 -16.74 -1.43 26.50
N VAL A 703 -17.05 -0.13 26.36
CA VAL A 703 -17.61 0.44 25.13
C VAL A 703 -16.53 1.26 24.41
N ASP A 704 -16.28 0.97 23.13
CA ASP A 704 -15.32 1.70 22.31
C ASP A 704 -16.00 2.82 21.52
N TYR A 705 -15.33 3.97 21.36
CA TYR A 705 -15.78 5.05 20.50
C TYR A 705 -15.96 4.64 19.04
N ALA A 706 -15.29 3.56 18.60
CA ALA A 706 -15.43 2.96 17.28
C ALA A 706 -16.66 2.05 17.12
N ASP A 707 -17.32 1.65 18.21
CA ASP A 707 -18.46 0.70 18.18
C ASP A 707 -19.70 1.31 17.51
N HIS A 708 -19.85 2.64 17.55
CA HIS A 708 -20.94 3.34 16.88
C HIS A 708 -20.50 4.67 16.24
N PRO A 709 -20.95 5.00 15.01
CA PRO A 709 -20.56 6.25 14.33
C PRO A 709 -20.86 7.53 15.13
N GLU A 710 -21.93 7.54 15.94
CA GLU A 710 -22.24 8.68 16.80
C GLU A 710 -21.24 8.87 17.94
N HIS A 711 -20.72 7.78 18.51
CA HIS A 711 -19.71 7.85 19.57
C HIS A 711 -18.41 8.42 19.01
N PHE A 712 -17.99 7.94 17.85
CA PHE A 712 -16.83 8.47 17.14
C PHE A 712 -16.98 9.97 16.84
N LEU A 713 -18.15 10.39 16.33
CA LEU A 713 -18.45 11.79 16.00
C LEU A 713 -18.40 12.73 17.21
N ARG A 714 -18.72 12.23 18.40
CA ARG A 714 -18.73 13.00 19.65
C ARG A 714 -17.43 12.87 20.44
N SER A 715 -16.50 12.03 20.00
CA SER A 715 -15.25 11.77 20.71
C SER A 715 -14.35 13.01 20.72
N ILE A 716 -13.83 13.32 21.90
CA ILE A 716 -12.76 14.29 22.12
C ILE A 716 -11.59 13.50 22.70
N SER A 717 -10.47 13.46 21.98
CA SER A 717 -9.34 12.60 22.33
C SER A 717 -8.04 13.41 22.49
N PRO A 718 -7.79 14.01 23.66
CA PRO A 718 -6.55 14.72 23.95
C PRO A 718 -5.32 13.80 23.99
N VAL A 719 -4.21 14.31 23.45
CA VAL A 719 -2.86 13.78 23.67
C VAL A 719 -2.13 14.74 24.60
N ILE A 720 -1.74 14.26 25.77
CA ILE A 720 -1.08 15.02 26.83
C ILE A 720 0.40 14.63 26.85
N ALA A 721 1.28 15.61 26.77
CA ALA A 721 2.70 15.40 26.59
C ALA A 721 3.52 16.30 27.53
N TYR A 722 4.45 15.68 28.26
CA TYR A 722 5.39 16.38 29.13
C TYR A 722 6.52 17.03 28.32
N ARG A 723 6.96 18.21 28.77
CA ARG A 723 8.16 18.86 28.22
C ARG A 723 9.24 18.91 29.28
N ASP A 724 10.44 18.49 28.89
CA ASP A 724 11.63 18.62 29.70
C ASP A 724 12.12 20.08 29.62
N PRO A 725 12.06 20.85 30.74
CA PRO A 725 12.46 22.25 30.76
C PRO A 725 13.91 22.47 30.30
N GLU A 726 14.78 21.47 30.44
CA GLU A 726 16.20 21.60 30.08
C GLU A 726 16.44 21.47 28.57
N ARG A 727 15.50 20.88 27.83
CA ARG A 727 15.62 20.68 26.36
C ARG A 727 14.85 21.71 25.56
N PHE A 728 13.61 21.99 25.97
CA PHE A 728 12.74 22.93 25.26
C PHE A 728 11.63 23.41 26.20
N SER A 729 11.54 24.71 26.43
CA SER A 729 10.57 25.24 27.38
C SER A 729 9.14 25.11 26.87
N LEU A 730 8.16 25.02 27.78
CA LEU A 730 6.74 25.03 27.41
C LEU A 730 6.35 26.31 26.65
N ARG A 731 6.99 27.43 26.98
CA ARG A 731 6.85 28.69 26.25
C ARG A 731 7.28 28.53 24.79
N ASP A 732 8.49 28.03 24.55
CA ASP A 732 9.01 27.85 23.19
C ASP A 732 8.12 26.88 22.41
N ARG A 733 7.58 25.86 23.08
CA ARG A 733 6.63 24.91 22.47
C ARG A 733 5.34 25.55 22.03
N MET A 734 4.76 26.40 22.86
CA MET A 734 3.52 27.08 22.50
C MET A 734 3.76 28.14 21.42
N GLN A 735 4.88 28.85 21.51
CA GLN A 735 5.29 29.85 20.54
C GLN A 735 5.54 29.22 19.16
N SER A 736 6.13 28.02 19.11
CA SER A 736 6.38 27.29 17.85
C SER A 736 5.11 26.92 17.08
N PHE A 737 3.91 27.09 17.65
CA PHE A 737 2.65 26.87 16.92
C PHE A 737 2.19 28.09 16.14
N VAL A 738 2.73 29.28 16.45
CA VAL A 738 2.34 30.54 15.81
C VAL A 738 3.49 31.22 15.07
N GLU A 739 4.71 30.72 15.27
CA GLU A 739 5.92 31.17 14.58
C GLU A 739 6.34 30.20 13.47
N PRO A 740 7.06 30.71 12.45
CA PRO A 740 7.62 29.87 11.41
C PRO A 740 8.59 28.82 11.98
N ILE A 741 8.57 27.62 11.41
CA ILE A 741 9.42 26.46 11.79
C ILE A 741 10.91 26.85 11.84
N ASP A 742 11.33 27.74 10.95
CA ASP A 742 12.67 28.29 10.89
C ASP A 742 12.64 29.80 10.71
N PRO A 743 12.70 30.58 11.81
CA PRO A 743 12.66 32.05 11.73
C PRO A 743 13.81 32.64 10.93
N ASP A 744 14.95 31.95 10.83
CA ASP A 744 16.15 32.42 10.14
C ASP A 744 16.10 32.18 8.62
N ASN A 745 15.24 31.27 8.16
CA ASN A 745 15.05 31.01 6.74
C ASN A 745 14.05 32.03 6.14
N PRO A 746 14.47 32.86 5.18
CA PRO A 746 13.60 33.87 4.57
C PRO A 746 12.30 33.31 4.01
N LYS A 747 12.34 32.08 3.46
CA LYS A 747 11.17 31.43 2.85
C LYS A 747 10.12 31.04 3.90
N HIS A 748 10.54 30.51 5.05
CA HIS A 748 9.64 30.17 6.14
C HIS A 748 9.10 31.44 6.81
N ARG A 749 9.94 32.47 6.95
CA ARG A 749 9.51 33.78 7.46
C ARG A 749 8.46 34.43 6.58
N SER A 750 8.57 34.28 5.26
CA SER A 750 7.62 34.82 4.28
C SER A 750 6.39 33.95 4.04
N ASP A 751 6.24 32.80 4.71
CA ASP A 751 5.10 31.90 4.53
C ASP A 751 3.90 32.37 5.36
N PRO A 752 2.84 32.93 4.74
CA PRO A 752 1.66 33.40 5.47
C PRO A 752 0.83 32.26 6.09
N MET A 753 1.08 31.00 5.73
CA MET A 753 0.39 29.86 6.31
C MET A 753 0.94 29.48 7.68
N GLU A 754 2.24 29.72 7.93
CA GLU A 754 2.97 29.34 9.15
C GLU A 754 3.36 30.52 10.05
N ASN A 755 3.20 31.76 9.57
CA ASN A 755 3.58 32.96 10.33
C ASN A 755 2.35 33.79 10.74
N LEU A 756 2.16 33.98 12.05
CA LEU A 756 1.08 34.80 12.61
C LEU A 756 1.12 36.25 12.10
N ASP A 757 2.30 36.85 11.98
CA ASP A 757 2.47 38.26 11.65
C ASP A 757 2.01 38.62 10.23
N LEU A 758 1.89 37.62 9.35
CA LEU A 758 1.46 37.80 7.97
C LEU A 758 -0.06 37.66 7.78
N ARG A 759 -0.78 37.29 8.84
CA ARG A 759 -2.23 37.01 8.84
C ARG A 759 -3.06 38.25 9.14
N ILE A 760 -4.33 38.20 8.76
CA ILE A 760 -5.29 39.30 8.98
C ILE A 760 -5.96 39.09 10.34
N GLN A 761 -5.76 40.03 11.25
CA GLN A 761 -6.46 40.02 12.54
C GLN A 761 -7.96 40.29 12.35
N GLY A 762 -8.78 39.49 13.00
CA GLY A 762 -10.24 39.57 12.96
C GLY A 762 -10.87 39.86 14.31
N GLU A 763 -12.21 39.95 14.30
CA GLU A 763 -12.99 40.08 15.53
C GLU A 763 -12.84 38.86 16.45
N PRO A 764 -12.78 39.03 17.78
CA PRO A 764 -12.69 37.90 18.70
C PRO A 764 -13.89 36.94 18.57
N VAL A 765 -13.60 35.63 18.57
CA VAL A 765 -14.60 34.56 18.44
C VAL A 765 -14.54 33.67 19.68
N TYR A 766 -15.66 33.53 20.40
CA TYR A 766 -15.74 32.78 21.67
C TYR A 766 -14.70 33.20 22.73
N GLY A 767 -14.30 34.48 22.71
CA GLY A 767 -13.27 35.04 23.59
C GLY A 767 -11.83 34.67 23.21
N LEU A 768 -11.59 34.24 21.97
CA LEU A 768 -10.28 34.03 21.36
C LEU A 768 -10.02 35.11 20.32
N GLU A 769 -8.79 35.63 20.25
CA GLU A 769 -8.35 36.53 19.18
C GLU A 769 -8.27 35.74 17.86
N SER A 770 -8.91 36.23 16.80
CA SER A 770 -8.95 35.52 15.51
C SER A 770 -7.94 36.08 14.51
N PHE A 771 -7.33 35.19 13.73
CA PHE A 771 -6.36 35.50 12.70
C PHE A 771 -6.66 34.69 11.44
N TYR A 772 -7.18 35.38 10.44
CA TYR A 772 -7.58 34.81 9.16
C TYR A 772 -6.41 34.76 8.19
N ALA A 773 -6.40 33.73 7.34
CA ALA A 773 -5.41 33.64 6.28
C ALA A 773 -5.63 34.76 5.25
N ASP A 774 -4.56 35.47 4.90
CA ASP A 774 -4.55 36.43 3.81
C ASP A 774 -4.43 35.67 2.48
N LEU A 775 -5.57 35.35 1.84
CA LEU A 775 -5.59 34.49 0.65
C LEU A 775 -4.80 35.09 -0.53
N GLU A 776 -4.68 36.42 -0.62
CA GLU A 776 -3.89 37.07 -1.67
C GLU A 776 -2.39 36.85 -1.42
N LYS A 777 -1.93 37.01 -0.17
CA LYS A 777 -0.54 36.69 0.19
C LYS A 777 -0.22 35.21 0.06
N VAL A 778 -1.15 34.33 0.45
CA VAL A 778 -1.00 32.87 0.30
C VAL A 778 -0.91 32.49 -1.17
N GLU A 779 -1.77 33.06 -2.03
CA GLU A 779 -1.73 32.85 -3.48
C GLU A 779 -0.40 33.32 -4.08
N ALA A 780 0.06 34.53 -3.71
CA ALA A 780 1.32 35.08 -4.17
C ALA A 780 2.51 34.19 -3.77
N PHE A 781 2.57 33.79 -2.49
CA PHE A 781 3.63 32.93 -1.95
C PHE A 781 3.66 31.55 -2.64
N LEU A 782 2.50 30.92 -2.81
CA LEU A 782 2.41 29.61 -3.48
C LEU A 782 2.75 29.70 -4.98
N THR A 783 2.32 30.78 -5.65
CA THR A 783 2.63 31.00 -7.07
C THR A 783 4.12 31.23 -7.27
N GLU A 784 4.76 32.02 -6.41
CA GLU A 784 6.21 32.26 -6.44
C GLU A 784 6.99 30.98 -6.13
N THR A 785 6.54 30.21 -5.13
CA THR A 785 7.24 29.01 -4.67
C THR A 785 7.11 27.84 -5.63
N TYR A 786 5.93 27.64 -6.22
CA TYR A 786 5.59 26.44 -7.00
C TYR A 786 5.31 26.70 -8.48
N SER A 787 5.41 27.95 -8.95
CA SER A 787 5.16 28.33 -10.35
C SER A 787 3.78 27.94 -10.89
N GLU A 788 2.81 27.73 -10.01
CA GLU A 788 1.41 27.42 -10.35
C GLU A 788 0.47 28.26 -9.49
N ARG A 789 -0.58 28.82 -10.12
CA ARG A 789 -1.59 29.61 -9.43
C ARG A 789 -2.69 28.69 -8.88
N PRO A 790 -2.83 28.52 -7.56
CA PRO A 790 -3.85 27.65 -6.97
C PRO A 790 -5.26 28.20 -7.21
N SER A 791 -6.26 27.30 -7.31
CA SER A 791 -7.66 27.74 -7.38
C SER A 791 -8.12 28.35 -6.06
N ARG A 792 -9.08 29.29 -6.11
CA ARG A 792 -9.66 29.91 -4.91
C ARG A 792 -10.22 28.90 -3.91
N GLU A 793 -10.86 27.84 -4.41
CA GLU A 793 -11.36 26.74 -3.57
C GLU A 793 -10.21 26.01 -2.84
N ASN A 794 -9.09 25.74 -3.52
CA ASN A 794 -7.92 25.13 -2.89
C ASN A 794 -7.23 26.06 -1.89
N LEU A 795 -7.21 27.37 -2.15
CA LEU A 795 -6.69 28.37 -1.22
C LEU A 795 -7.48 28.38 0.09
N ILE A 796 -8.81 28.47 0.00
CA ILE A 796 -9.71 28.43 1.17
C ILE A 796 -9.54 27.10 1.92
N ARG A 797 -9.53 25.99 1.18
CA ARG A 797 -9.46 24.63 1.72
C ARG A 797 -8.17 24.36 2.50
N ASN A 798 -7.04 24.91 2.06
CA ASN A 798 -5.73 24.63 2.62
C ASN A 798 -5.27 25.69 3.62
N SER A 799 -5.97 26.82 3.74
CA SER A 799 -5.59 27.92 4.62
C SER A 799 -6.41 27.87 5.91
N LYS A 800 -5.81 27.32 6.97
CA LYS A 800 -6.43 27.27 8.32
C LYS A 800 -6.56 28.67 8.91
N GLU A 801 -7.66 28.92 9.61
CA GLU A 801 -7.87 30.11 10.46
C GLU A 801 -7.40 29.83 11.88
N TRP A 802 -6.80 30.83 12.51
CA TRP A 802 -6.21 30.66 13.84
C TRP A 802 -6.99 31.44 14.88
N TYR A 803 -7.14 30.85 16.06
CA TYR A 803 -7.82 31.48 17.20
C TYR A 803 -6.96 31.28 18.44
N LEU A 804 -6.52 32.38 19.04
CA LEU A 804 -5.50 32.39 20.07
C LEU A 804 -6.02 32.97 21.38
N ARG A 805 -5.48 32.49 22.49
CA ARG A 805 -5.51 33.19 23.77
C ARG A 805 -4.08 33.37 24.26
N MET A 806 -3.68 34.63 24.42
CA MET A 806 -2.40 34.97 25.03
C MET A 806 -2.47 34.81 26.55
N GLY A 807 -1.39 34.29 27.15
CA GLY A 807 -1.21 34.31 28.59
C GLY A 807 -0.62 35.63 29.08
N ASP A 808 -0.66 35.86 30.39
CA ASP A 808 -0.14 37.07 31.04
C ASP A 808 1.37 37.28 30.80
N THR A 809 2.09 36.21 30.49
CA THR A 809 3.53 36.17 30.19
C THR A 809 3.88 36.43 28.72
N GLY A 810 2.89 36.78 27.87
CA GLY A 810 3.11 37.24 26.50
C GLY A 810 3.36 36.16 25.44
N TYR A 811 3.04 34.89 25.73
CA TYR A 811 3.05 33.78 24.75
C TYR A 811 1.67 33.11 24.69
N PRO A 812 1.30 32.42 23.60
CA PRO A 812 -0.03 31.84 23.47
C PRO A 812 -0.23 30.68 24.43
N MET A 813 -1.27 30.75 25.26
CA MET A 813 -1.66 29.67 26.17
C MET A 813 -2.61 28.67 25.52
N THR A 814 -3.36 29.14 24.52
CA THR A 814 -4.32 28.37 23.74
C THR A 814 -4.14 28.76 22.26
N VAL A 815 -4.03 27.77 21.38
CA VAL A 815 -3.90 27.92 19.92
C VAL A 815 -4.88 26.96 19.26
N LEU A 816 -5.87 27.47 18.53
CA LEU A 816 -6.75 26.66 17.69
C LEU A 816 -6.49 26.98 16.23
N LYS A 817 -6.26 25.96 15.41
CA LYS A 817 -6.15 26.06 13.94
C LYS A 817 -7.31 25.31 13.30
N CYS A 818 -8.29 26.03 12.76
CA CYS A 818 -9.52 25.45 12.21
C CYS A 818 -9.61 25.61 10.69
N ASP A 819 -10.36 24.74 10.02
CA ASP A 819 -10.75 24.97 8.62
C ASP A 819 -11.44 26.34 8.47
N SER A 820 -11.27 26.98 7.30
CA SER A 820 -11.76 28.34 7.05
C SER A 820 -13.26 28.48 7.22
N ARG A 821 -13.73 29.59 7.81
CA ARG A 821 -15.15 29.92 7.98
C ARG A 821 -15.93 30.04 6.68
N GLU A 822 -15.24 30.20 5.55
CA GLU A 822 -15.86 30.16 4.21
C GLU A 822 -16.32 28.73 3.84
N GLU A 823 -15.81 27.70 4.50
CA GLU A 823 -16.26 26.32 4.36
C GLU A 823 -17.39 26.01 5.34
N PRO A 824 -18.44 25.28 4.91
CA PRO A 824 -19.49 24.82 5.80
C PRO A 824 -18.95 23.79 6.80
N ASP A 825 -19.57 23.74 7.99
CA ASP A 825 -19.13 22.84 9.06
C ASP A 825 -19.33 21.35 8.75
N GLY A 826 -20.34 21.02 7.95
CA GLY A 826 -20.73 19.64 7.61
C GLY A 826 -21.35 18.85 8.76
N LEU A 827 -21.44 19.44 9.95
CA LEU A 827 -22.14 18.90 11.11
C LEU A 827 -23.07 19.98 11.65
N LEU A 828 -24.23 19.57 12.15
CA LEU A 828 -25.18 20.42 12.85
C LEU A 828 -25.30 19.92 14.29
N ILE A 829 -25.42 20.87 15.22
CA ILE A 829 -25.72 20.57 16.61
C ILE A 829 -27.20 20.83 16.86
N ASP A 830 -27.93 19.79 17.24
CA ASP A 830 -29.34 19.86 17.65
C ASP A 830 -29.47 19.36 19.09
N GLY A 831 -29.57 20.29 20.04
CA GLY A 831 -29.50 19.98 21.48
C GLY A 831 -28.21 19.24 21.86
N ASN A 832 -28.36 17.99 22.35
CA ASN A 832 -27.24 17.11 22.70
C ASN A 832 -26.84 16.15 21.57
N GLN A 833 -27.44 16.28 20.38
CA GLN A 833 -27.13 15.47 19.22
C GLN A 833 -26.21 16.21 18.24
N VAL A 834 -25.40 15.42 17.57
CA VAL A 834 -24.50 15.87 16.48
C VAL A 834 -24.92 15.08 15.26
N VAL A 835 -25.46 15.77 14.27
CA VAL A 835 -25.97 15.16 13.03
C VAL A 835 -25.14 15.64 11.85
N ASN A 836 -24.99 14.79 10.82
CA ASN A 836 -24.34 15.23 9.59
C ASN A 836 -25.24 16.24 8.88
N ASP A 837 -24.66 17.32 8.37
CA ASP A 837 -25.36 18.22 7.46
C ASP A 837 -25.60 17.49 6.12
N PRO A 838 -26.86 17.22 5.72
CA PRO A 838 -27.14 16.52 4.47
C PRO A 838 -26.72 17.32 3.23
N ALA A 839 -26.58 18.65 3.33
CA ALA A 839 -26.12 19.50 2.23
C ALA A 839 -24.60 19.46 2.04
N ASN A 840 -23.83 19.18 3.11
CA ASN A 840 -22.38 19.30 3.12
C ASN A 840 -21.71 18.05 3.68
N ARG A 841 -21.13 17.22 2.80
CA ARG A 841 -20.52 15.94 3.18
C ARG A 841 -19.14 16.05 3.83
N ARG A 842 -18.52 17.24 3.80
CA ARG A 842 -17.18 17.49 4.36
C ARG A 842 -17.30 18.11 5.74
N ARG A 843 -16.54 17.60 6.70
CA ARG A 843 -16.55 18.08 8.10
C ARG A 843 -15.41 19.05 8.32
N ALA A 844 -15.72 20.26 8.79
CA ALA A 844 -14.72 21.22 9.23
C ALA A 844 -14.16 20.80 10.60
N MET A 845 -12.84 20.86 10.74
CA MET A 845 -12.10 20.39 11.92
C MET A 845 -11.20 21.49 12.49
N CYS A 846 -10.96 21.43 13.80
CA CYS A 846 -10.01 22.25 14.53
C CYS A 846 -8.93 21.39 15.17
N ASP A 847 -7.67 21.81 15.04
CA ASP A 847 -6.56 21.37 15.87
C ASP A 847 -6.39 22.37 17.03
N HIS A 848 -6.56 21.92 18.27
CA HIS A 848 -6.51 22.71 19.49
C HIS A 848 -5.31 22.31 20.32
N PHE A 849 -4.43 23.27 20.57
CA PHE A 849 -3.25 23.15 21.42
C PHE A 849 -3.38 24.07 22.63
N PHE A 850 -3.03 23.58 23.81
CA PHE A 850 -2.98 24.44 25.00
C PHE A 850 -1.94 23.96 26.01
N ALA A 851 -1.40 24.92 26.75
CA ALA A 851 -0.40 24.70 27.80
C ALA A 851 -1.05 24.44 29.16
N ILE A 852 -0.44 23.57 29.96
CA ILE A 852 -0.78 23.29 31.35
C ILE A 852 0.49 23.55 32.18
N PRO A 853 0.75 24.82 32.53
CA PRO A 853 2.02 25.24 33.14
C PRO A 853 2.30 24.57 34.48
N GLU A 854 1.25 24.20 35.21
CA GLU A 854 1.31 23.64 36.57
C GLU A 854 2.23 22.40 36.64
N TRP A 855 2.29 21.62 35.55
CA TRP A 855 3.07 20.38 35.44
C TRP A 855 4.00 20.36 34.21
N ASN A 856 4.25 21.52 33.61
CA ASN A 856 5.00 21.68 32.35
C ASN A 856 4.50 20.77 31.21
N LEU A 857 3.17 20.63 31.08
CA LEU A 857 2.53 19.80 30.06
C LEU A 857 1.96 20.68 28.94
N HIS A 858 1.78 20.09 27.77
CA HIS A 858 0.95 20.64 26.71
C HIS A 858 0.05 19.55 26.14
N THR A 859 -1.07 19.97 25.58
CA THR A 859 -2.07 19.05 25.02
C THR A 859 -2.29 19.36 23.55
N ARG A 860 -2.55 18.32 22.74
CA ARG A 860 -3.09 18.43 21.38
C ARG A 860 -4.42 17.70 21.30
N ILE A 861 -5.43 18.35 20.72
CA ILE A 861 -6.76 17.78 20.49
C ILE A 861 -7.20 18.09 19.06
N THR A 862 -7.85 17.15 18.38
CA THR A 862 -8.49 17.41 17.09
C THR A 862 -9.99 17.09 17.22
N TYR A 863 -10.86 18.05 16.91
CA TYR A 863 -12.31 17.89 17.01
C TYR A 863 -13.06 18.70 15.94
N PRO A 864 -14.33 18.37 15.62
CA PRO A 864 -15.14 19.14 14.67
C PRO A 864 -15.31 20.61 15.07
N ARG A 865 -15.19 21.54 14.11
CA ARG A 865 -15.21 22.99 14.39
C ARG A 865 -16.45 23.46 15.14
N VAL A 866 -17.59 22.80 14.97
CA VAL A 866 -18.83 23.07 15.73
C VAL A 866 -18.66 22.96 17.26
N PHE A 867 -17.68 22.20 17.76
CA PHE A 867 -17.39 22.10 19.20
C PHE A 867 -16.50 23.23 19.71
N MET A 868 -15.94 24.07 18.82
CA MET A 868 -15.05 25.17 19.19
C MET A 868 -15.69 26.14 20.19
N ARG A 869 -17.01 26.32 20.16
CA ARG A 869 -17.75 27.14 21.13
C ARG A 869 -17.55 26.71 22.60
N ASP A 870 -17.22 25.43 22.81
CA ASP A 870 -17.02 24.82 24.13
C ASP A 870 -15.54 24.63 24.48
N TRP A 871 -14.60 25.28 23.77
CA TRP A 871 -13.15 25.09 23.93
C TRP A 871 -12.68 25.23 25.39
N LYS A 872 -13.24 26.19 26.15
CA LYS A 872 -12.92 26.38 27.58
C LYS A 872 -13.30 25.17 28.42
N ARG A 873 -14.44 24.54 28.11
CA ARG A 873 -14.96 23.37 28.83
C ARG A 873 -14.13 22.14 28.51
N ILE A 874 -13.64 22.04 27.27
CA ILE A 874 -12.69 21.00 26.84
C ILE A 874 -11.36 21.14 27.61
N GLU A 875 -10.77 22.34 27.66
CA GLU A 875 -9.53 22.57 28.43
C GLU A 875 -9.74 22.29 29.93
N SER A 876 -10.85 22.78 30.50
CA SER A 876 -11.19 22.54 31.90
C SER A 876 -11.26 21.06 32.21
N ARG A 877 -11.96 20.26 31.38
CA ARG A 877 -12.10 18.82 31.62
C ARG A 877 -10.75 18.13 31.68
N VAL A 878 -9.83 18.45 30.78
CA VAL A 878 -8.47 17.88 30.78
C VAL A 878 -7.72 18.27 32.05
N ARG A 879 -7.78 19.55 32.46
CA ARG A 879 -7.15 20.02 33.70
C ARG A 879 -7.76 19.35 34.93
N ASP A 880 -9.08 19.24 34.99
CA ASP A 880 -9.81 18.62 36.11
C ASP A 880 -9.42 17.15 36.27
N LEU A 881 -9.29 16.42 35.16
CA LEU A 881 -8.82 15.03 35.18
C LEU A 881 -7.39 14.89 35.71
N LEU A 882 -6.48 15.79 35.31
CA LEU A 882 -5.11 15.80 35.81
C LEU A 882 -5.07 16.20 37.29
N HIS A 883 -5.85 17.20 37.71
CA HIS A 883 -5.92 17.62 39.12
C HIS A 883 -6.47 16.53 40.03
N GLN A 884 -7.52 15.83 39.59
CA GLN A 884 -8.11 14.71 40.35
C GLN A 884 -7.15 13.52 40.46
N GLY A 885 -6.35 13.29 39.42
CA GLY A 885 -5.43 12.15 39.34
C GLY A 885 -4.05 12.38 39.95
N HIS A 886 -3.62 13.62 40.19
CA HIS A 886 -2.24 13.93 40.58
C HIS A 886 -1.91 13.48 42.00
N MET A 887 -0.81 12.74 42.18
CA MET A 887 -0.23 12.45 43.49
C MET A 887 0.90 13.43 43.81
N GLN A 888 0.82 14.09 44.98
CA GLN A 888 1.87 14.99 45.48
C GLN A 888 3.15 14.23 45.88
#